data_AF-A0A0H4BVL7-F1
#
_entry.id   AF-A0A0H4BVL7-F1
#
_cell.length_a   1.000
_cell.length_b   1.000
_cell.length_c   1.000
_cell.angle_alpha   90.00
_cell.angle_beta   90.00
_cell.angle_gamma   90.00
#
_symmetry.space_group_name_H-M   'P 1'
#
loop_
_entity.id
_entity.type
_entity.pdbx_description
1 polymer ?
#
loop_
_entity_poly.entity_id
_entity_poly.type
_entity_poly.pdbx_seq_one_letter_code
_entity_poly.pdbx_strand_id
1 'polypeptide(L)'
;MSWQERTAAGVWEPRSGTGTAVVVAPRPAGAQPPRDPWPFPDLALVRVTGADAVRCLWLGDREAGPRSPLGLYGWSVQTGELGIRHGTGELAGSDARALLLAGSLPIGGLSGGPVLDLRHGSVIGVIKGRRREEGVAVPVTALYELLDSREAGRTVREVLRAHDLHHARLLDLPSPYPDWTAFQAALPGHLPSGSGITAGLRTRLYGHLAQLPPPAGAGEVVHLVEDVKAQVRGERLPSLVLRNVRTWREGAALLYGLRMLEPGGGGTLVDLDAVLLYAARVARRTARTRAGEVDAGRLRAFTEWIAGQAAGHRHWAVGEAIRALLDGVDGVDGVDGMDGMDGAGPGEGGGGAEGGEGLSGGLIVPSGGPSAEGPSGGPPPGARVPGGAVAGAVPAQGGAVDVPAPAGPVDAPSRGGHAGTPLLAGPAGAPLPPGPAPAPLSIPAPASVPAPAPASTPASAESGSPLTPAPDTRTDVLVKVGPATYGRHPWSVQLVYGGRDVTPVDGDDLGVRAEELARVLREPLARALSQGDHGEHLAAIEVFLPRKLFDLPVDEWQLLPGPAGAGAGEGDEDDEDDDFVDERALPLGMRRTVVVREVRRNGLPPSPEWRRRWKGVRRGPLAHQTLHGRPAAEGHPPGAGAGGKYPYYGALSAMSDASVPVYCGPVGSGEGYAAMRDALRSGHSVVLWRRDQHDHGECGDFHRQAAALLGLAGHADGLHGPIRDLRIRLADPDTARAHGLRGKIAVLFDPPDRSPYGTESMRPPPLAAPGG
;
A
#
# COMPACT_ATOMS: atom_id res chain seq x y z
N MET A 1 14.52 -41.29 -15.25
CA MET A 1 13.79 -40.12 -15.80
C MET A 1 14.20 -39.93 -17.24
N SER A 2 13.27 -39.60 -18.12
CA SER A 2 13.54 -39.26 -19.54
C SER A 2 13.02 -37.86 -19.83
N TRP A 3 13.71 -37.14 -20.71
CA TRP A 3 13.30 -35.81 -21.19
C TRP A 3 13.72 -35.61 -22.64
N GLN A 4 13.16 -34.59 -23.27
CA GLN A 4 13.64 -34.11 -24.57
C GLN A 4 14.43 -32.83 -24.37
N GLU A 5 15.57 -32.74 -25.02
CA GLU A 5 16.44 -31.57 -24.99
C GLU A 5 16.70 -31.09 -26.42
N ARG A 6 16.71 -29.77 -26.62
CA ARG A 6 16.93 -29.20 -27.94
C ARG A 6 18.42 -28.91 -28.13
N THR A 7 19.02 -29.50 -29.15
CA THR A 7 20.44 -29.28 -29.49
C THR A 7 20.67 -27.86 -30.02
N ALA A 8 21.95 -27.46 -30.10
CA ALA A 8 22.34 -26.19 -30.72
C ALA A 8 21.88 -26.06 -32.18
N ALA A 9 21.68 -27.20 -32.88
CA ALA A 9 21.13 -27.26 -34.22
C ALA A 9 19.60 -27.17 -34.28
N GLY A 10 18.92 -27.02 -33.14
CA GLY A 10 17.47 -26.85 -33.06
C GLY A 10 16.67 -28.17 -33.13
N VAL A 11 17.32 -29.32 -33.04
CA VAL A 11 16.70 -30.66 -33.08
C VAL A 11 16.39 -31.14 -31.66
N TRP A 12 15.24 -31.78 -31.45
CA TRP A 12 14.89 -32.39 -30.17
C TRP A 12 15.47 -33.80 -30.06
N GLU A 13 16.30 -34.04 -29.06
CA GLU A 13 16.89 -35.35 -28.78
C GLU A 13 16.35 -35.93 -27.46
N PRO A 14 16.03 -37.23 -27.41
CA PRO A 14 15.71 -37.90 -26.17
C PRO A 14 16.95 -38.06 -25.30
N ARG A 15 16.82 -37.74 -24.02
CA ARG A 15 17.84 -37.90 -22.98
C ARG A 15 17.25 -38.69 -21.82
N SER A 16 18.12 -39.34 -21.06
CA SER A 16 17.73 -40.08 -19.85
C SER A 16 18.76 -39.91 -18.75
N GLY A 17 18.29 -40.00 -17.51
CA GLY A 17 19.11 -39.81 -16.31
C GLY A 17 18.39 -40.28 -15.05
N THR A 18 19.15 -40.38 -13.96
CA THR A 18 18.65 -40.83 -12.66
C THR A 18 17.93 -39.69 -11.94
N GLY A 19 16.71 -39.97 -11.44
CA GLY A 19 15.95 -39.05 -10.60
C GLY A 19 15.97 -39.49 -9.14
N THR A 20 16.31 -38.59 -8.22
CA THR A 20 16.31 -38.85 -6.77
C THR A 20 15.31 -37.93 -6.08
N ALA A 21 14.37 -38.48 -5.33
CA ALA A 21 13.45 -37.69 -4.51
C ALA A 21 14.21 -37.07 -3.33
N VAL A 22 14.33 -35.74 -3.32
CA VAL A 22 15.04 -34.98 -2.27
C VAL A 22 14.09 -34.40 -1.24
N VAL A 23 12.83 -34.22 -1.59
CA VAL A 23 11.74 -33.87 -0.66
C VAL A 23 10.51 -34.68 -1.07
N VAL A 24 9.82 -35.23 -0.07
CA VAL A 24 8.49 -35.83 -0.22
C VAL A 24 7.60 -35.24 0.86
N ALA A 25 6.46 -34.69 0.45
CA ALA A 25 5.50 -34.03 1.31
C ALA A 25 4.13 -34.72 1.21
N PRO A 26 3.42 -34.88 2.35
CA PRO A 26 4.00 -34.95 3.69
C PRO A 26 4.99 -36.13 3.80
N ARG A 27 5.90 -36.07 4.78
CA ARG A 27 6.83 -37.18 5.03
C ARG A 27 6.02 -38.42 5.47
N PRO A 28 6.22 -39.60 4.87
CA PRO A 28 5.51 -40.80 5.29
C PRO A 28 5.87 -41.14 6.75
N ALA A 29 4.84 -41.33 7.59
CA ALA A 29 5.00 -41.65 9.01
C ALA A 29 5.25 -43.16 9.27
N GLY A 30 5.36 -43.96 8.21
CA GLY A 30 5.54 -45.42 8.25
C GLY A 30 5.18 -46.05 6.91
N ALA A 31 5.19 -47.39 6.84
CA ALA A 31 4.72 -48.13 5.66
C ALA A 31 3.19 -47.97 5.53
N GLN A 32 2.75 -46.99 4.74
CA GLN A 32 1.34 -46.81 4.43
C GLN A 32 0.87 -47.96 3.52
N PRO A 33 -0.29 -48.58 3.76
CA PRO A 33 -0.80 -49.62 2.90
C PRO A 33 -0.96 -49.07 1.47
N PRO A 34 -0.61 -49.85 0.43
CA PRO A 34 -0.48 -49.38 -0.96
C PRO A 34 -1.78 -48.89 -1.63
N ARG A 35 -2.91 -48.88 -0.90
CA ARG A 35 -4.23 -48.48 -1.40
C ARG A 35 -4.73 -47.13 -0.88
N ASP A 36 -4.07 -46.53 0.12
CA ASP A 36 -4.51 -45.23 0.64
C ASP A 36 -4.04 -44.08 -0.26
N PRO A 37 -4.90 -43.10 -0.58
CA PRO A 37 -4.49 -41.90 -1.30
C PRO A 37 -3.43 -41.13 -0.51
N TRP A 38 -2.34 -40.75 -1.17
CA TRP A 38 -1.32 -39.91 -0.55
C TRP A 38 -1.93 -38.58 -0.04
N PRO A 39 -1.69 -38.19 1.22
CA PRO A 39 -2.31 -37.01 1.80
C PRO A 39 -1.77 -35.69 1.24
N PHE A 40 -2.54 -34.61 1.37
CA PHE A 40 -2.12 -33.27 0.95
C PHE A 40 -1.14 -32.61 1.94
N PRO A 41 -0.17 -31.82 1.45
CA PRO A 41 0.13 -31.59 0.03
C PRO A 41 0.89 -32.77 -0.57
N ASP A 42 0.38 -33.36 -1.66
CA ASP A 42 1.03 -34.48 -2.35
C ASP A 42 2.07 -33.95 -3.34
N LEU A 43 3.26 -33.64 -2.84
CA LEU A 43 4.35 -33.06 -3.63
C LEU A 43 5.65 -33.81 -3.38
N ALA A 44 6.45 -33.93 -4.44
CA ALA A 44 7.83 -34.37 -4.34
C ALA A 44 8.74 -33.43 -5.14
N LEU A 45 9.91 -33.13 -4.59
CA LEU A 45 11.01 -32.51 -5.35
C LEU A 45 11.96 -33.62 -5.76
N VAL A 46 12.24 -33.71 -7.06
CA VAL A 46 13.11 -34.74 -7.65
C VAL A 46 14.30 -34.06 -8.30
N ARG A 47 15.50 -34.41 -7.85
CA ARG A 47 16.76 -34.00 -8.49
C ARG A 47 17.07 -34.96 -9.63
N VAL A 48 17.25 -34.43 -10.84
CA VAL A 48 17.58 -35.22 -12.04
C VAL A 48 18.98 -34.85 -12.51
N THR A 49 19.89 -35.81 -12.52
CA THR A 49 21.28 -35.58 -12.92
C THR A 49 21.38 -35.40 -14.44
N GLY A 50 22.11 -34.37 -14.89
CA GLY A 50 22.36 -34.09 -16.31
C GLY A 50 21.27 -33.31 -17.03
N ALA A 51 20.28 -32.77 -16.30
CA ALA A 51 19.16 -32.02 -16.85
C ALA A 51 19.33 -30.48 -16.75
N ASP A 52 20.57 -29.99 -16.68
CA ASP A 52 20.87 -28.58 -16.37
C ASP A 52 20.46 -27.58 -17.46
N ALA A 53 20.28 -28.06 -18.69
CA ALA A 53 19.91 -27.26 -19.86
C ALA A 53 18.42 -27.39 -20.24
N VAL A 54 17.62 -28.12 -19.45
CA VAL A 54 16.17 -28.25 -19.68
C VAL A 54 15.49 -26.91 -19.46
N ARG A 55 14.51 -26.59 -20.32
CA ARG A 55 13.71 -25.37 -20.17
C ARG A 55 12.84 -25.44 -18.93
N CYS A 56 12.92 -24.41 -18.08
CA CYS A 56 12.11 -24.28 -16.88
C CYS A 56 10.80 -23.54 -17.16
N LEU A 57 9.70 -24.04 -16.58
CA LEU A 57 8.43 -23.32 -16.53
C LEU A 57 8.45 -22.33 -15.36
N TRP A 58 7.80 -21.18 -15.53
CA TRP A 58 7.69 -20.20 -14.46
C TRP A 58 6.75 -20.68 -13.34
N LEU A 59 7.24 -20.78 -12.11
CA LEU A 59 6.42 -21.08 -10.94
C LEU A 59 5.53 -19.89 -10.56
N GLY A 60 4.27 -20.11 -10.22
CA GLY A 60 3.37 -19.05 -9.75
C GLY A 60 3.87 -18.44 -8.44
N ASP A 61 3.97 -17.11 -8.41
CA ASP A 61 4.31 -16.26 -7.26
C ASP A 61 3.07 -15.71 -6.54
N ARG A 62 1.88 -16.08 -7.03
CA ARG A 62 0.58 -15.67 -6.55
C ARG A 62 -0.44 -16.79 -6.69
N GLU A 63 -1.48 -16.73 -5.88
CA GLU A 63 -2.66 -17.54 -6.10
C GLU A 63 -3.39 -17.08 -7.36
N ALA A 64 -3.86 -18.05 -8.15
CA ALA A 64 -4.73 -17.76 -9.29
C ALA A 64 -6.09 -17.26 -8.81
N GLY A 65 -6.66 -16.29 -9.54
CA GLY A 65 -8.01 -15.80 -9.26
C GLY A 65 -9.08 -16.84 -9.63
N PRO A 66 -10.29 -16.75 -9.06
CA PRO A 66 -11.42 -17.58 -9.49
C PRO A 66 -11.65 -17.50 -11.00
N ARG A 67 -12.01 -18.62 -11.63
CA ARG A 67 -12.23 -18.72 -13.09
C ARG A 67 -11.01 -18.37 -13.95
N SER A 68 -9.80 -18.50 -13.40
CA SER A 68 -8.58 -18.37 -14.21
C SER A 68 -8.57 -19.46 -15.28
N PRO A 69 -8.31 -19.15 -16.56
CA PRO A 69 -8.23 -20.15 -17.62
C PRO A 69 -6.97 -21.01 -17.44
N LEU A 70 -7.14 -22.32 -17.50
CA LEU A 70 -6.10 -23.29 -17.18
C LEU A 70 -5.73 -24.16 -18.37
N GLY A 71 -4.43 -24.49 -18.47
CA GLY A 71 -3.91 -25.57 -19.27
C GLY A 71 -3.39 -26.69 -18.38
N LEU A 72 -3.78 -27.92 -18.68
CA LEU A 72 -3.36 -29.14 -18.01
C LEU A 72 -2.43 -29.89 -18.95
N TYR A 73 -1.26 -30.32 -18.47
CA TYR A 73 -0.27 -31.02 -19.30
C TYR A 73 0.30 -32.20 -18.51
N GLY A 74 0.54 -33.33 -19.17
CA GLY A 74 1.14 -34.49 -18.54
C GLY A 74 1.37 -35.64 -19.51
N TRP A 75 2.04 -36.68 -19.05
CA TRP A 75 2.22 -37.91 -19.81
C TRP A 75 1.11 -38.92 -19.45
N SER A 76 0.63 -39.69 -20.41
CA SER A 76 -0.38 -40.73 -20.15
C SER A 76 -0.24 -41.89 -21.13
N VAL A 77 -0.55 -43.09 -20.66
CA VAL A 77 -0.63 -44.34 -21.45
C VAL A 77 -2.07 -44.73 -21.80
N GLN A 78 -3.06 -43.89 -21.47
CA GLN A 78 -4.48 -44.27 -21.55
C GLN A 78 -4.97 -44.58 -22.97
N THR A 79 -4.27 -44.14 -24.00
CA THR A 79 -4.57 -44.45 -25.41
C THR A 79 -3.73 -45.62 -25.96
N GLY A 80 -3.10 -46.42 -25.10
CA GLY A 80 -2.27 -47.58 -25.47
C GLY A 80 -0.76 -47.30 -25.54
N GLU A 81 -0.35 -46.08 -25.86
CA GLU A 81 1.06 -45.66 -25.92
C GLU A 81 1.33 -44.45 -25.01
N LEU A 82 2.55 -44.39 -24.46
CA LEU A 82 3.00 -43.26 -23.64
C LEU A 82 3.12 -42.01 -24.51
N GLY A 83 2.29 -41.00 -24.25
CA GLY A 83 2.32 -39.74 -24.99
C GLY A 83 1.99 -38.53 -24.13
N ILE A 84 2.40 -37.35 -24.61
CA ILE A 84 2.00 -36.07 -24.02
C ILE A 84 0.51 -35.87 -24.25
N ARG A 85 -0.21 -35.53 -23.19
CA ARG A 85 -1.61 -35.16 -23.20
C ARG A 85 -1.77 -33.76 -22.63
N HIS A 86 -2.70 -33.03 -23.21
CA HIS A 86 -3.06 -31.71 -22.71
C HIS A 86 -4.57 -31.52 -22.75
N GLY A 87 -5.06 -30.62 -21.91
CA GLY A 87 -6.46 -30.22 -21.84
C GLY A 87 -6.59 -28.80 -21.35
N THR A 88 -7.75 -28.19 -21.58
CA THR A 88 -8.07 -26.84 -21.09
C THR A 88 -9.22 -26.90 -20.09
N GLY A 89 -9.21 -25.96 -19.15
CA GLY A 89 -10.22 -25.86 -18.12
C GLY A 89 -10.20 -24.51 -17.44
N GLU A 90 -10.80 -24.43 -16.26
CA GLU A 90 -10.77 -23.24 -15.42
C GLU A 90 -10.64 -23.59 -13.94
N LEU A 91 -10.16 -22.63 -13.16
CA LEU A 91 -10.12 -22.76 -11.71
C LEU A 91 -11.53 -22.56 -11.13
N ALA A 92 -12.14 -23.65 -10.67
CA ALA A 92 -13.45 -23.64 -10.03
C ALA A 92 -13.39 -23.08 -8.59
N GLY A 93 -12.28 -23.35 -7.88
CA GLY A 93 -12.08 -22.88 -6.52
C GLY A 93 -10.90 -23.54 -5.82
N SER A 94 -10.85 -23.41 -4.49
CA SER A 94 -9.84 -24.03 -3.64
C SER A 94 -10.50 -24.67 -2.41
N ASP A 95 -10.11 -25.91 -2.11
CA ASP A 95 -10.52 -26.66 -0.92
C ASP A 95 -9.30 -26.79 0.01
N ALA A 96 -9.07 -25.75 0.83
CA ALA A 96 -7.97 -25.54 1.81
C ALA A 96 -6.54 -25.89 1.36
N ARG A 97 -6.27 -27.13 0.96
CA ARG A 97 -4.99 -27.68 0.49
C ARG A 97 -4.98 -28.08 -0.99
N ALA A 98 -6.10 -27.95 -1.70
CA ALA A 98 -6.24 -28.39 -3.10
C ALA A 98 -6.89 -27.31 -3.98
N LEU A 99 -6.49 -27.28 -5.26
CA LEU A 99 -7.17 -26.55 -6.32
C LEU A 99 -8.21 -27.45 -6.97
N LEU A 100 -9.43 -26.92 -7.12
CA LEU A 100 -10.54 -27.58 -7.80
C LEU A 100 -10.62 -27.08 -9.24
N LEU A 101 -10.61 -28.03 -10.18
CA LEU A 101 -10.52 -27.77 -11.61
C LEU A 101 -11.83 -28.16 -12.29
N ALA A 102 -12.36 -27.28 -13.13
CA ALA A 102 -13.50 -27.54 -13.99
C ALA A 102 -13.10 -27.59 -15.48
N GLY A 103 -13.96 -28.16 -16.32
CA GLY A 103 -13.71 -28.35 -17.75
C GLY A 103 -13.11 -29.72 -18.06
N SER A 104 -12.03 -29.76 -18.85
CA SER A 104 -11.38 -31.04 -19.21
C SER A 104 -10.79 -31.70 -17.98
N LEU A 105 -11.36 -32.82 -17.55
CA LEU A 105 -10.88 -33.54 -16.36
C LEU A 105 -9.56 -34.26 -16.63
N PRO A 106 -8.61 -34.27 -15.67
CA PRO A 106 -7.38 -35.05 -15.80
C PRO A 106 -7.70 -36.54 -15.99
N ILE A 107 -7.13 -37.12 -17.03
CA ILE A 107 -7.22 -38.57 -17.30
C ILE A 107 -6.09 -39.32 -16.58
N GLY A 108 -6.14 -40.66 -16.56
CA GLY A 108 -5.15 -41.48 -15.86
C GLY A 108 -3.74 -41.27 -16.42
N GLY A 109 -2.75 -41.09 -15.53
CA GLY A 109 -1.34 -40.87 -15.91
C GLY A 109 -0.87 -39.42 -15.81
N LEU A 110 -1.76 -38.42 -15.85
CA LEU A 110 -1.34 -37.00 -15.79
C LEU A 110 -0.87 -36.52 -14.40
N SER A 111 -0.89 -37.36 -13.38
CA SER A 111 -0.44 -36.98 -12.04
C SER A 111 1.03 -36.56 -12.05
N GLY A 112 1.34 -35.46 -11.36
CA GLY A 112 2.67 -34.82 -11.40
C GLY A 112 2.84 -33.79 -12.54
N GLY A 113 1.90 -33.73 -13.48
CA GLY A 113 1.90 -32.74 -14.56
C GLY A 113 1.53 -31.33 -14.09
N PRO A 114 2.00 -30.26 -14.76
CA PRO A 114 1.71 -28.89 -14.35
C PRO A 114 0.28 -28.44 -14.71
N VAL A 115 -0.28 -27.59 -13.84
CA VAL A 115 -1.46 -26.76 -14.10
C VAL A 115 -0.99 -25.34 -14.37
N LEU A 116 -1.15 -24.86 -15.61
CA LEU A 116 -0.73 -23.53 -16.05
C LEU A 116 -1.89 -22.54 -16.05
N ASP A 117 -1.70 -21.36 -15.46
CA ASP A 117 -2.54 -20.18 -15.69
C ASP A 117 -2.23 -19.62 -17.08
N LEU A 118 -3.16 -19.77 -18.03
CA LEU A 118 -2.98 -19.33 -19.42
C LEU A 118 -2.97 -17.82 -19.57
N ARG A 119 -3.43 -17.06 -18.57
CA ARG A 119 -3.39 -15.59 -18.58
C ARG A 119 -1.99 -15.05 -18.27
N HIS A 120 -1.22 -15.75 -17.43
CA HIS A 120 0.08 -15.27 -16.95
C HIS A 120 1.25 -16.19 -17.34
N GLY A 121 0.97 -17.38 -17.86
CA GLY A 121 1.97 -18.38 -18.24
C GLY A 121 2.74 -18.89 -17.03
N SER A 122 2.07 -19.14 -15.91
CA SER A 122 2.70 -19.59 -14.66
C SER A 122 2.09 -20.89 -14.16
N VAL A 123 2.90 -21.79 -13.63
CA VAL A 123 2.45 -23.02 -12.97
C VAL A 123 1.80 -22.65 -11.64
N ILE A 124 0.51 -22.90 -11.50
CA ILE A 124 -0.25 -22.60 -10.28
C ILE A 124 -0.52 -23.84 -9.43
N GLY A 125 -0.29 -25.03 -10.00
CA GLY A 125 -0.44 -26.30 -9.28
C GLY A 125 0.12 -27.49 -10.04
N VAL A 126 0.07 -28.64 -9.38
CA VAL A 126 0.51 -29.95 -9.89
C VAL A 126 -0.67 -30.90 -9.86
N ILE A 127 -0.98 -31.55 -10.98
CA ILE A 127 -2.13 -32.44 -11.14
C ILE A 127 -1.99 -33.61 -10.15
N LYS A 128 -3.02 -33.79 -9.31
CA LYS A 128 -3.12 -34.93 -8.40
C LYS A 128 -4.02 -36.02 -8.98
N GLY A 129 -5.14 -35.64 -9.59
CA GLY A 129 -6.09 -36.57 -10.16
C GLY A 129 -7.46 -35.94 -10.39
N ARG A 130 -8.53 -36.71 -10.17
CA ARG A 130 -9.92 -36.24 -10.30
C ARG A 130 -10.80 -36.79 -9.19
N ARG A 131 -11.77 -35.99 -8.75
CA ARG A 131 -12.98 -36.40 -8.03
C ARG A 131 -14.07 -36.74 -9.06
N ARG A 132 -15.27 -37.10 -8.58
CA ARG A 132 -16.39 -37.55 -9.43
C ARG A 132 -16.73 -36.57 -10.55
N GLU A 133 -16.67 -35.27 -10.27
CA GLU A 133 -17.09 -34.21 -11.21
C GLU A 133 -16.02 -33.11 -11.41
N GLU A 134 -14.85 -33.22 -10.77
CA GLU A 134 -13.85 -32.15 -10.72
C GLU A 134 -12.43 -32.70 -10.83
N GLY A 135 -11.53 -31.95 -11.47
CA GLY A 135 -10.11 -32.22 -11.41
C GLY A 135 -9.53 -31.69 -10.10
N VAL A 136 -8.45 -32.31 -9.62
CA VAL A 136 -7.79 -31.91 -8.39
C VAL A 136 -6.30 -31.72 -8.64
N ALA A 137 -5.78 -30.58 -8.18
CA ALA A 137 -4.35 -30.29 -8.20
C ALA A 137 -3.87 -29.79 -6.83
N VAL A 138 -2.60 -30.05 -6.52
CA VAL A 138 -1.94 -29.45 -5.36
C VAL A 138 -1.47 -28.05 -5.77
N PRO A 139 -1.80 -26.98 -5.03
CA PRO A 139 -1.35 -25.64 -5.39
C PRO A 139 0.16 -25.54 -5.30
N VAL A 140 0.78 -24.80 -6.23
CA VAL A 140 2.22 -24.53 -6.19
C VAL A 140 2.61 -23.77 -4.92
N THR A 141 1.68 -23.03 -4.32
CA THR A 141 1.90 -22.31 -3.07
C THR A 141 2.15 -23.23 -1.88
N ALA A 142 1.72 -24.49 -1.94
CA ALA A 142 2.08 -25.50 -0.93
C ALA A 142 3.59 -25.78 -0.90
N LEU A 143 4.32 -25.51 -1.99
CA LEU A 143 5.78 -25.55 -2.00
C LEU A 143 6.37 -24.51 -1.04
N TYR A 144 5.79 -23.30 -0.99
CA TYR A 144 6.25 -22.24 -0.09
C TYR A 144 6.00 -22.60 1.36
N GLU A 145 4.89 -23.27 1.69
CA GLU A 145 4.62 -23.74 3.06
C GLU A 145 5.73 -24.65 3.61
N LEU A 146 6.39 -25.43 2.75
CA LEU A 146 7.51 -26.28 3.13
C LEU A 146 8.77 -25.49 3.55
N LEU A 147 8.83 -24.18 3.34
CA LEU A 147 9.93 -23.32 3.81
C LEU A 147 10.02 -23.26 5.35
N ASP A 148 8.92 -23.56 6.06
CA ASP A 148 8.90 -23.68 7.53
C ASP A 148 9.53 -24.97 8.04
N SER A 149 9.66 -25.98 7.18
CA SER A 149 10.32 -27.22 7.55
C SER A 149 11.82 -26.98 7.65
N ARG A 150 12.42 -27.37 8.78
CA ARG A 150 13.88 -27.29 8.97
C ARG A 150 14.65 -28.11 7.93
N GLU A 151 14.09 -29.26 7.54
CA GLU A 151 14.72 -30.20 6.62
C GLU A 151 14.41 -29.86 5.16
N ALA A 152 13.12 -29.76 4.81
CA ALA A 152 12.72 -29.48 3.43
C ALA A 152 12.97 -28.01 3.02
N GLY A 153 12.90 -27.07 3.97
CA GLY A 153 12.97 -25.64 3.67
C GLY A 153 14.31 -25.20 3.06
N ARG A 154 15.43 -25.85 3.40
CA ARG A 154 16.72 -25.57 2.76
C ARG A 154 16.68 -25.93 1.27
N THR A 155 16.21 -27.13 0.94
CA THR A 155 16.11 -27.61 -0.44
C THR A 155 15.12 -26.78 -1.25
N VAL A 156 13.98 -26.41 -0.65
CA VAL A 156 12.99 -25.54 -1.31
C VAL A 156 13.60 -24.16 -1.61
N ARG A 157 14.34 -23.55 -0.68
CA ARG A 157 15.07 -22.28 -0.92
C ARG A 157 16.07 -22.40 -2.07
N GLU A 158 16.84 -23.49 -2.11
CA GLU A 158 17.80 -23.77 -3.19
C GLU A 158 17.10 -23.87 -4.55
N VAL A 159 15.97 -24.59 -4.63
CA VAL A 159 15.19 -24.74 -5.86
C VAL A 159 14.60 -23.42 -6.34
N LEU A 160 13.99 -22.64 -5.45
CA LEU A 160 13.41 -21.33 -5.82
C LEU A 160 14.50 -20.36 -6.29
N ARG A 161 15.65 -20.33 -5.59
CA ARG A 161 16.81 -19.55 -6.01
C ARG A 161 17.33 -19.96 -7.38
N ALA A 162 17.49 -21.27 -7.61
CA ALA A 162 17.96 -21.80 -8.89
C ALA A 162 16.97 -21.50 -10.03
N HIS A 163 15.66 -21.59 -9.77
CA HIS A 163 14.60 -21.22 -10.70
C HIS A 163 14.71 -19.75 -11.14
N ASP A 164 14.76 -18.81 -10.18
CA ASP A 164 14.77 -17.38 -10.48
C ASP A 164 16.07 -16.98 -11.20
N LEU A 165 17.22 -17.52 -10.77
CA LEU A 165 18.50 -17.30 -11.44
C LEU A 165 18.56 -17.90 -12.85
N HIS A 166 17.94 -19.06 -13.08
CA HIS A 166 17.87 -19.68 -14.40
C HIS A 166 17.11 -18.78 -15.39
N HIS A 167 15.94 -18.28 -14.99
CA HIS A 167 15.15 -17.37 -15.82
C HIS A 167 15.86 -16.03 -16.05
N ALA A 168 16.51 -15.46 -15.02
CA ALA A 168 17.30 -14.24 -15.16
C ALA A 168 18.47 -14.41 -16.14
N ARG A 169 19.22 -15.50 -16.02
CA ARG A 169 20.33 -15.81 -16.93
C ARG A 169 19.88 -15.95 -18.39
N LEU A 170 18.74 -16.61 -18.63
CA LEU A 170 18.23 -16.79 -19.99
C LEU A 170 17.79 -15.47 -20.64
N LEU A 171 17.33 -14.50 -19.84
CA LEU A 171 16.94 -13.18 -20.33
C LEU A 171 18.11 -12.41 -20.97
N ASP A 172 19.33 -12.65 -20.49
CA ASP A 172 20.55 -11.97 -20.95
C ASP A 172 21.26 -12.72 -22.09
N LEU A 173 20.87 -13.97 -22.37
CA LEU A 173 21.49 -14.79 -23.40
C LEU A 173 20.77 -14.62 -24.75
N PRO A 174 21.47 -14.21 -25.82
CA PRO A 174 20.88 -14.22 -27.15
C PRO A 174 20.53 -15.66 -27.54
N SER A 175 19.25 -15.89 -27.79
CA SER A 175 18.72 -17.19 -28.21
C SER A 175 17.92 -17.00 -29.50
N PRO A 176 18.13 -17.84 -30.53
CA PRO A 176 17.32 -17.81 -31.76
C PRO A 176 15.86 -18.24 -31.50
N TYR A 177 15.56 -18.71 -30.29
CA TYR A 177 14.22 -19.11 -29.86
C TYR A 177 13.75 -18.26 -28.68
N PRO A 178 12.44 -17.92 -28.64
CA PRO A 178 11.86 -17.22 -27.49
C PRO A 178 12.07 -18.03 -26.21
N ASP A 179 12.56 -17.37 -25.17
CA ASP A 179 12.52 -17.92 -23.82
C ASP A 179 11.09 -17.83 -23.22
N TRP A 180 10.91 -18.38 -22.03
CA TRP A 180 9.61 -18.37 -21.36
C TRP A 180 9.14 -16.95 -21.01
N THR A 181 10.07 -16.02 -20.74
CA THR A 181 9.75 -14.62 -20.44
C THR A 181 9.21 -13.91 -21.68
N ALA A 182 9.80 -14.16 -22.85
CA ALA A 182 9.34 -13.65 -24.14
C ALA A 182 7.94 -14.18 -24.48
N PHE A 183 7.66 -15.46 -24.17
CA PHE A 183 6.31 -16.01 -24.31
C PHE A 183 5.31 -15.30 -23.37
N GLN A 184 5.67 -15.11 -22.09
CA GLN A 184 4.80 -14.45 -21.12
C GLN A 184 4.49 -12.99 -21.51
N ALA A 185 5.43 -12.27 -22.13
CA ALA A 185 5.23 -10.89 -22.56
C ALA A 185 4.08 -10.72 -23.57
N ALA A 186 3.72 -11.77 -24.30
CA ALA A 186 2.60 -11.76 -25.24
C ALA A 186 1.24 -12.12 -24.59
N LEU A 187 1.22 -12.53 -23.32
CA LEU A 187 0.00 -12.97 -22.65
C LEU A 187 -0.82 -11.81 -22.07
N PRO A 188 -2.16 -11.92 -21.99
CA PRO A 188 -3.02 -10.84 -21.52
C PRO A 188 -2.69 -10.30 -20.13
N GLY A 189 -2.15 -11.13 -19.24
CA GLY A 189 -1.77 -10.72 -17.88
C GLY A 189 -0.56 -9.79 -17.80
N HIS A 190 0.23 -9.66 -18.88
CA HIS A 190 1.43 -8.83 -18.94
C HIS A 190 1.29 -7.64 -19.91
N LEU A 191 0.10 -7.44 -20.50
CA LEU A 191 -0.19 -6.27 -21.30
C LEU A 191 -0.27 -5.01 -20.40
N PRO A 192 0.13 -3.81 -20.90
CA PRO A 192 0.22 -2.59 -20.09
C PRO A 192 -1.08 -2.16 -19.38
N SER A 193 -2.24 -2.57 -19.91
CA SER A 193 -3.54 -2.30 -19.30
C SER A 193 -3.81 -3.14 -18.04
N GLY A 194 -3.12 -4.27 -17.87
CA GLY A 194 -3.28 -5.20 -16.75
C GLY A 194 -2.25 -5.05 -15.64
N SER A 195 -1.04 -4.58 -15.95
CA SER A 195 0.10 -4.45 -15.03
C SER A 195 1.09 -3.42 -15.58
N GLY A 196 1.61 -2.52 -14.73
CA GLY A 196 2.76 -1.69 -15.09
C GLY A 196 4.08 -2.48 -15.12
N ILE A 197 4.07 -3.71 -14.64
CA ILE A 197 5.23 -4.59 -14.48
C ILE A 197 5.27 -5.56 -15.66
N THR A 198 6.32 -5.45 -16.47
CA THR A 198 6.55 -6.35 -17.61
C THR A 198 7.15 -7.69 -17.15
N ALA A 199 6.97 -8.74 -17.97
CA ALA A 199 7.56 -10.05 -17.70
C ALA A 199 9.09 -9.97 -17.53
N GLY A 200 9.78 -9.17 -18.37
CA GLY A 200 11.23 -8.95 -18.27
C GLY A 200 11.66 -8.25 -16.98
N LEU A 201 10.94 -7.19 -16.57
CA LEU A 201 11.23 -6.48 -15.32
C LEU A 201 11.08 -7.41 -14.11
N ARG A 202 10.00 -8.20 -14.08
CA ARG A 202 9.78 -9.21 -13.04
C ARG A 202 10.88 -10.25 -12.99
N THR A 203 11.28 -10.80 -14.15
CA THR A 203 12.34 -11.80 -14.22
C THR A 203 13.66 -11.26 -13.67
N ARG A 204 14.04 -10.02 -14.01
CA ARG A 204 15.24 -9.37 -13.45
C ARG A 204 15.12 -9.13 -11.95
N LEU A 205 13.98 -8.60 -11.49
CA LEU A 205 13.72 -8.38 -10.06
C LEU A 205 13.93 -9.67 -9.26
N TYR A 206 13.34 -10.78 -9.70
CA TYR A 206 13.45 -12.05 -8.98
C TYR A 206 14.86 -12.63 -9.06
N GLY A 207 15.57 -12.42 -10.18
CA GLY A 207 17.00 -12.70 -10.29
C GLY A 207 17.81 -12.00 -9.20
N HIS A 208 17.58 -10.70 -8.96
CA HIS A 208 18.25 -9.98 -7.88
C HIS A 208 17.80 -10.43 -6.49
N LEU A 209 16.49 -10.61 -6.25
CA LEU A 209 15.98 -11.06 -4.95
C LEU A 209 16.51 -12.45 -4.56
N ALA A 210 16.74 -13.34 -5.54
CA ALA A 210 17.33 -14.67 -5.34
C ALA A 210 18.81 -14.64 -4.92
N GLN A 211 19.48 -13.49 -5.08
CA GLN A 211 20.87 -13.28 -4.63
C GLN A 211 20.94 -12.86 -3.16
N LEU A 212 19.82 -12.44 -2.56
CA LEU A 212 19.78 -11.93 -1.19
C LEU A 212 19.53 -13.05 -0.17
N PRO A 213 19.97 -12.87 1.09
CA PRO A 213 19.55 -13.73 2.18
C PRO A 213 18.01 -13.73 2.34
N PRO A 214 17.40 -14.86 2.74
CA PRO A 214 15.96 -14.96 2.91
C PRO A 214 15.45 -13.98 3.99
N PRO A 215 14.18 -13.56 3.95
CA PRO A 215 13.59 -12.74 5.01
C PRO A 215 13.63 -13.48 6.36
N ALA A 216 13.69 -12.73 7.47
CA ALA A 216 13.72 -13.28 8.83
C ALA A 216 12.41 -13.99 9.19
N GLY A 217 11.32 -13.63 8.50
CA GLY A 217 10.02 -14.27 8.61
C GLY A 217 8.93 -13.47 7.89
N ALA A 218 7.71 -14.00 7.91
CA ALA A 218 6.57 -13.39 7.22
C ALA A 218 6.28 -11.95 7.67
N GLY A 219 6.46 -11.66 8.96
CA GLY A 219 6.23 -10.33 9.53
C GLY A 219 7.10 -9.24 8.89
N GLU A 220 8.34 -9.56 8.52
CA GLU A 220 9.24 -8.61 7.85
C GLU A 220 8.72 -8.23 6.46
N VAL A 221 8.32 -9.23 5.66
CA VAL A 221 7.80 -9.01 4.31
C VAL A 221 6.48 -8.25 4.36
N VAL A 222 5.55 -8.66 5.23
CA VAL A 222 4.25 -7.99 5.41
C VAL A 222 4.44 -6.54 5.82
N HIS A 223 5.35 -6.26 6.75
CA HIS A 223 5.62 -4.88 7.19
C HIS A 223 6.08 -4.00 6.02
N LEU A 224 7.03 -4.46 5.22
CA LEU A 224 7.50 -3.73 4.04
C LEU A 224 6.38 -3.49 3.02
N VAL A 225 5.57 -4.51 2.74
CA VAL A 225 4.43 -4.41 1.80
C VAL A 225 3.37 -3.42 2.31
N GLU A 226 3.01 -3.49 3.58
CA GLU A 226 2.00 -2.59 4.17
C GLU A 226 2.51 -1.14 4.23
N ASP A 227 3.78 -0.93 4.53
CA ASP A 227 4.38 0.40 4.50
C ASP A 227 4.42 0.96 3.06
N VAL A 228 4.64 0.10 2.05
CA VAL A 228 4.63 0.53 0.64
C VAL A 228 3.21 0.90 0.24
N LYS A 229 2.23 0.03 0.53
CA LYS A 229 0.81 0.31 0.29
C LYS A 229 0.39 1.61 0.96
N ALA A 230 0.84 1.87 2.19
CA ALA A 230 0.54 3.09 2.91
C ALA A 230 1.17 4.33 2.27
N GLN A 231 2.42 4.24 1.80
CA GLN A 231 3.10 5.35 1.12
C GLN A 231 2.46 5.66 -0.24
N VAL A 232 2.13 4.63 -1.01
CA VAL A 232 1.54 4.80 -2.35
C VAL A 232 0.10 5.28 -2.23
N ARG A 233 -0.73 4.67 -1.37
CA ARG A 233 -2.16 5.04 -1.21
C ARG A 233 -2.43 6.24 -0.30
N GLY A 234 -1.40 6.80 0.33
CA GLY A 234 -1.53 7.88 1.32
C GLY A 234 -2.17 7.49 2.66
N GLU A 235 -2.59 6.24 2.86
CA GLU A 235 -3.10 5.74 4.13
C GLU A 235 -2.79 4.26 4.37
N ARG A 236 -2.56 3.91 5.65
CA ARG A 236 -2.44 2.52 6.09
C ARG A 236 -3.82 1.88 6.13
N LEU A 237 -4.21 1.25 5.03
CA LEU A 237 -5.34 0.33 4.98
C LEU A 237 -4.80 -1.07 5.24
N PRO A 238 -4.98 -1.64 6.44
CA PRO A 238 -4.49 -2.97 6.72
C PRO A 238 -5.16 -3.95 5.77
N SER A 239 -4.38 -4.76 5.06
CA SER A 239 -4.91 -5.88 4.29
C SER A 239 -5.74 -6.78 5.22
N LEU A 240 -7.02 -6.99 4.90
CA LEU A 240 -7.95 -7.77 5.73
C LEU A 240 -7.59 -9.27 5.81
N VAL A 241 -6.64 -9.73 4.98
CA VAL A 241 -6.12 -11.08 4.96
C VAL A 241 -4.60 -11.00 5.03
N LEU A 242 -4.03 -11.42 6.17
CA LEU A 242 -2.60 -11.67 6.27
C LEU A 242 -2.29 -12.95 5.50
N ARG A 243 -1.68 -12.82 4.33
CA ARG A 243 -1.12 -13.97 3.61
C ARG A 243 0.18 -14.38 4.29
N ASN A 244 0.39 -15.68 4.48
CA ASN A 244 1.62 -16.21 5.09
C ASN A 244 2.75 -16.20 4.04
N VAL A 245 3.25 -15.00 3.71
CA VAL A 245 4.34 -14.79 2.75
C VAL A 245 5.69 -15.16 3.35
N ARG A 246 6.57 -15.78 2.57
CA ARG A 246 7.80 -16.41 3.08
C ARG A 246 9.05 -15.98 2.34
N THR A 247 8.88 -15.35 1.19
CA THR A 247 9.96 -14.95 0.30
C THR A 247 9.82 -13.48 -0.09
N TRP A 248 10.95 -12.86 -0.48
CA TRP A 248 10.92 -11.52 -1.04
C TRP A 248 10.07 -11.45 -2.32
N ARG A 249 10.09 -12.54 -3.09
CA ARG A 249 9.30 -12.78 -4.31
C ARG A 249 7.79 -12.64 -4.05
N GLU A 250 7.28 -13.35 -3.05
CA GLU A 250 5.86 -13.26 -2.68
C GLU A 250 5.47 -11.86 -2.24
N GLY A 251 6.34 -11.15 -1.51
CA GLY A 251 6.08 -9.75 -1.12
C GLY A 251 5.94 -8.81 -2.32
N ALA A 252 6.78 -8.97 -3.35
CA ALA A 252 6.64 -8.21 -4.59
C ALA A 252 5.32 -8.54 -5.31
N ALA A 253 4.95 -9.82 -5.37
CA ALA A 253 3.70 -10.27 -5.99
C ALA A 253 2.44 -9.71 -5.29
N LEU A 254 2.49 -9.42 -3.98
CA LEU A 254 1.40 -8.76 -3.25
C LEU A 254 1.11 -7.32 -3.69
N LEU A 255 2.03 -6.70 -4.44
CA LEU A 255 1.93 -5.33 -4.92
C LEU A 255 1.49 -5.25 -6.39
N TYR A 256 1.36 -6.39 -7.07
CA TYR A 256 0.91 -6.43 -8.46
C TYR A 256 -0.58 -6.06 -8.54
N GLY A 257 -0.97 -5.32 -9.58
CA GLY A 257 -2.36 -4.88 -9.71
C GLY A 257 -2.78 -3.82 -8.67
N LEU A 258 -1.84 -3.28 -7.87
CA LEU A 258 -2.14 -2.29 -6.85
C LEU A 258 -2.65 -1.01 -7.50
N ARG A 259 -3.84 -0.57 -7.07
CA ARG A 259 -4.47 0.67 -7.51
C ARG A 259 -4.51 1.71 -6.39
N MET A 260 -4.40 2.97 -6.80
CA MET A 260 -4.84 4.11 -6.01
C MET A 260 -6.35 4.03 -5.77
N LEU A 261 -6.79 4.52 -4.62
CA LEU A 261 -8.21 4.62 -4.31
C LEU A 261 -8.72 5.97 -4.80
N GLU A 262 -9.51 5.96 -5.86
CA GLU A 262 -10.24 7.12 -6.34
C GLU A 262 -11.73 7.01 -5.95
N PRO A 263 -12.40 8.14 -5.61
CA PRO A 263 -13.85 8.17 -5.50
C PRO A 263 -14.48 7.67 -6.80
N GLY A 264 -15.35 6.65 -6.74
CA GLY A 264 -15.95 6.02 -7.93
C GLY A 264 -15.31 4.72 -8.40
N GLY A 265 -14.28 4.19 -7.71
CA GLY A 265 -13.89 2.77 -7.80
C GLY A 265 -12.98 2.36 -8.96
N GLY A 266 -12.46 3.30 -9.74
CA GLY A 266 -11.65 3.05 -10.95
C GLY A 266 -10.20 3.54 -10.91
N GLY A 267 -9.56 3.59 -9.75
CA GLY A 267 -8.27 4.29 -9.60
C GLY A 267 -7.10 3.77 -10.43
N THR A 268 -6.09 4.64 -10.57
CA THR A 268 -4.89 4.44 -11.40
C THR A 268 -4.04 3.29 -10.88
N LEU A 269 -3.49 2.49 -11.81
CA LEU A 269 -2.58 1.40 -11.52
C LEU A 269 -1.20 1.95 -11.14
N VAL A 270 -0.70 1.53 -9.98
CA VAL A 270 0.54 2.03 -9.33
C VAL A 270 1.41 0.88 -8.82
N ASP A 271 1.22 -0.31 -9.39
CA ASP A 271 1.94 -1.51 -9.00
C ASP A 271 3.44 -1.44 -9.29
N LEU A 272 3.85 -0.87 -10.42
CA LEU A 272 5.26 -0.64 -10.73
C LEU A 272 5.93 0.24 -9.65
N ASP A 273 5.33 1.37 -9.30
CA ASP A 273 5.81 2.28 -8.25
C ASP A 273 6.00 1.53 -6.93
N ALA A 274 4.99 0.76 -6.56
CA ALA A 274 4.98 -0.01 -5.34
C ALA A 274 6.09 -1.07 -5.33
N VAL A 275 6.28 -1.79 -6.42
CA VAL A 275 7.28 -2.86 -6.53
C VAL A 275 8.71 -2.31 -6.51
N LEU A 276 8.98 -1.20 -7.19
CA LEU A 276 10.30 -0.57 -7.16
C LEU A 276 10.62 0.00 -5.76
N LEU A 277 9.65 0.61 -5.09
CA LEU A 277 9.81 1.06 -3.69
C LEU A 277 10.03 -0.11 -2.74
N TYR A 278 9.30 -1.21 -2.92
CA TYR A 278 9.50 -2.42 -2.16
C TYR A 278 10.91 -2.98 -2.37
N ALA A 279 11.37 -3.07 -3.62
CA ALA A 279 12.73 -3.51 -3.95
C ALA A 279 13.80 -2.64 -3.29
N ALA A 280 13.68 -1.31 -3.36
CA ALA A 280 14.59 -0.38 -2.70
C ALA A 280 14.63 -0.57 -1.17
N ARG A 281 13.48 -0.80 -0.54
CA ARG A 281 13.40 -1.07 0.89
C ARG A 281 14.00 -2.42 1.26
N VAL A 282 13.82 -3.46 0.45
CA VAL A 282 14.46 -4.76 0.64
C VAL A 282 15.99 -4.62 0.54
N ALA A 283 16.51 -3.89 -0.45
CA ALA A 283 17.95 -3.63 -0.58
C ALA A 283 18.50 -2.90 0.66
N ARG A 284 17.88 -1.78 1.05
CA ARG A 284 18.25 -1.01 2.24
C ARG A 284 18.19 -1.83 3.53
N ARG A 285 17.16 -2.65 3.68
CA ARG A 285 17.00 -3.55 4.84
C ARG A 285 18.11 -4.58 4.88
N THR A 286 18.41 -5.19 3.74
CA THR A 286 19.49 -6.19 3.61
C THR A 286 20.84 -5.58 3.96
N ALA A 287 21.18 -4.41 3.40
CA ALA A 287 22.42 -3.72 3.74
C ALA A 287 22.54 -3.39 5.24
N ARG A 288 21.46 -2.93 5.87
CA ARG A 288 21.50 -2.52 7.29
C ARG A 288 21.54 -3.66 8.28
N THR A 289 20.91 -4.79 7.96
CA THR A 289 20.69 -5.87 8.92
C THR A 289 21.49 -7.13 8.61
N ARG A 290 22.02 -7.25 7.39
CA ARG A 290 22.66 -8.46 6.86
C ARG A 290 23.85 -8.15 5.94
N ALA A 291 24.58 -7.05 6.20
CA ALA A 291 25.74 -6.64 5.40
C ALA A 291 26.76 -7.79 5.18
N GLY A 292 27.00 -8.63 6.19
CA GLY A 292 27.93 -9.75 6.11
C GLY A 292 27.38 -11.04 5.46
N GLU A 293 26.10 -11.10 5.11
CA GLU A 293 25.47 -12.29 4.52
C GLU A 293 25.23 -12.17 3.01
N VAL A 294 25.45 -10.99 2.43
CA VAL A 294 25.24 -10.71 1.01
C VAL A 294 26.56 -10.27 0.37
N ASP A 295 26.81 -10.74 -0.85
CA ASP A 295 27.91 -10.25 -1.67
C ASP A 295 27.68 -8.76 -2.02
N ALA A 296 28.64 -7.90 -1.68
CA ALA A 296 28.54 -6.46 -1.89
C ALA A 296 28.35 -6.10 -3.38
N GLY A 297 29.00 -6.83 -4.30
CA GLY A 297 28.83 -6.64 -5.73
C GLY A 297 27.41 -6.96 -6.21
N ARG A 298 26.79 -8.01 -5.67
CA ARG A 298 25.38 -8.37 -5.97
C ARG A 298 24.39 -7.36 -5.42
N LEU A 299 24.65 -6.83 -4.21
CA LEU A 299 23.81 -5.79 -3.63
C LEU A 299 23.92 -4.49 -4.43
N ARG A 300 25.14 -4.07 -4.81
CA ARG A 300 25.40 -2.92 -5.68
C ARG A 300 24.73 -3.06 -7.05
N ALA A 301 24.87 -4.22 -7.70
CA ALA A 301 24.19 -4.48 -8.97
C ALA A 301 22.66 -4.39 -8.84
N PHE A 302 22.10 -4.75 -7.68
CA PHE A 302 20.67 -4.61 -7.42
C PHE A 302 20.26 -3.14 -7.22
N THR A 303 21.02 -2.37 -6.43
CA THR A 303 20.73 -0.94 -6.19
C THR A 303 20.87 -0.13 -7.48
N GLU A 304 21.90 -0.37 -8.28
CA GLU A 304 22.11 0.23 -9.61
C GLU A 304 20.95 -0.10 -10.57
N TRP A 305 20.52 -1.36 -10.61
CA TRP A 305 19.39 -1.77 -11.43
C TRP A 305 18.10 -1.04 -11.03
N ILE A 306 17.79 -0.97 -9.72
CA ILE A 306 16.62 -0.24 -9.20
C ILE A 306 16.72 1.26 -9.57
N ALA A 307 17.88 1.88 -9.36
CA ALA A 307 18.11 3.29 -9.69
C ALA A 307 17.93 3.58 -11.19
N GLY A 308 18.40 2.67 -12.05
CA GLY A 308 18.19 2.73 -13.49
C GLY A 308 16.70 2.67 -13.88
N GLN A 309 15.91 1.81 -13.22
CA GLN A 309 14.45 1.79 -13.42
C GLN A 309 13.80 3.10 -12.95
N ALA A 310 14.29 3.66 -11.83
CA ALA A 310 13.76 4.89 -11.23
C ALA A 310 14.06 6.15 -12.05
N ALA A 311 15.19 6.21 -12.76
CA ALA A 311 15.60 7.38 -13.55
C ALA A 311 14.68 7.64 -14.76
N GLY A 312 14.14 6.58 -15.37
CA GLY A 312 13.19 6.65 -16.48
C GLY A 312 11.73 6.59 -16.07
N HIS A 313 11.44 6.70 -14.76
CA HIS A 313 10.12 6.40 -14.23
C HIS A 313 9.12 7.55 -14.43
N ARG A 314 7.85 7.20 -14.68
CA ARG A 314 6.80 8.18 -15.00
C ARG A 314 6.51 9.14 -13.86
N HIS A 315 6.61 8.68 -12.62
CA HIS A 315 6.38 9.49 -11.43
C HIS A 315 7.73 9.86 -10.79
N TRP A 316 8.27 11.04 -11.14
CA TRP A 316 9.57 11.51 -10.68
C TRP A 316 9.75 11.45 -9.15
N ALA A 317 8.68 11.72 -8.39
CA ALA A 317 8.69 11.68 -6.92
C ALA A 317 8.92 10.27 -6.35
N VAL A 318 8.47 9.22 -7.05
CA VAL A 318 8.85 7.82 -6.73
C VAL A 318 10.34 7.66 -6.94
N GLY A 319 10.87 8.17 -8.06
CA GLY A 319 12.28 8.06 -8.41
C GLY A 319 13.18 8.74 -7.37
N GLU A 320 12.80 9.92 -6.89
CA GLU A 320 13.43 10.59 -5.74
C GLU A 320 13.37 9.75 -4.47
N ALA A 321 12.18 9.25 -4.11
CA ALA A 321 12.01 8.44 -2.91
C ALA A 321 12.83 7.14 -2.96
N ILE A 322 12.94 6.51 -4.12
CA ILE A 322 13.81 5.36 -4.36
C ILE A 322 15.26 5.76 -4.18
N ARG A 323 15.73 6.83 -4.82
CA ARG A 323 17.12 7.30 -4.68
C ARG A 323 17.48 7.61 -3.24
N ALA A 324 16.61 8.29 -2.51
CA ALA A 324 16.79 8.56 -1.08
C ALA A 324 16.81 7.28 -0.21
N LEU A 325 16.13 6.21 -0.62
CA LEU A 325 16.21 4.91 0.07
C LEU A 325 17.50 4.15 -0.23
N LEU A 326 18.05 4.32 -1.43
CA LEU A 326 19.27 3.68 -1.89
C LEU A 326 20.53 4.44 -1.48
N ASP A 327 20.41 5.71 -1.13
CA ASP A 327 21.54 6.50 -0.63
C ASP A 327 22.19 5.86 0.61
N GLY A 328 23.51 5.73 0.57
CA GLY A 328 24.31 5.07 1.61
C GLY A 328 24.15 3.54 1.73
N VAL A 329 23.49 2.86 0.78
CA VAL A 329 23.39 1.39 0.76
C VAL A 329 24.70 0.73 0.32
N ASP A 330 25.55 1.43 -0.43
CA ASP A 330 26.81 0.92 -0.99
C ASP A 330 28.04 1.17 -0.10
N GLY A 331 27.87 1.74 1.10
CA GLY A 331 28.97 2.23 1.94
C GLY A 331 29.47 1.25 2.99
N VAL A 332 30.32 0.29 2.60
CA VAL A 332 31.46 -0.21 3.41
C VAL A 332 32.57 -0.62 2.45
N ASP A 333 33.35 0.36 1.97
CA ASP A 333 34.68 0.06 1.45
C ASP A 333 35.65 -0.03 2.63
N GLY A 334 36.43 -1.10 2.62
CA GLY A 334 37.36 -1.48 3.68
C GLY A 334 38.50 -0.48 3.87
N VAL A 335 38.92 -0.41 5.13
CA VAL A 335 40.22 0.09 5.56
C VAL A 335 41.30 -0.86 5.02
N ASP A 336 42.26 -0.30 4.27
CA ASP A 336 43.65 -0.74 4.00
C ASP A 336 44.03 -0.38 2.53
N GLY A 337 45.12 0.35 2.23
CA GLY A 337 46.26 0.71 3.04
C GLY A 337 47.10 1.85 2.44
N MET A 338 48.00 2.33 3.28
CA MET A 338 49.13 3.20 2.94
C MET A 338 49.97 2.62 1.80
N ASP A 339 50.43 3.46 0.87
CA ASP A 339 51.86 3.72 0.70
C ASP A 339 52.16 4.80 -0.36
N GLY A 340 52.95 5.79 0.06
CA GLY A 340 53.98 6.44 -0.75
C GLY A 340 53.59 7.56 -1.72
N MET A 341 53.80 8.82 -1.32
CA MET A 341 54.87 9.63 -1.95
C MET A 341 55.14 10.94 -1.23
N ASP A 342 56.44 11.20 -1.10
CA ASP A 342 57.12 12.31 -0.45
C ASP A 342 56.92 13.68 -1.11
N GLY A 343 57.02 14.72 -0.27
CA GLY A 343 57.93 15.85 -0.54
C GLY A 343 57.39 17.07 -1.29
N ALA A 344 57.08 18.14 -0.54
CA ALA A 344 57.70 19.47 -0.68
C ALA A 344 56.98 20.52 0.19
N GLY A 345 57.68 21.05 1.21
CA GLY A 345 57.48 22.43 1.67
C GLY A 345 58.14 23.42 0.70
N PRO A 346 58.09 24.76 0.89
CA PRO A 346 58.05 25.51 2.16
C PRO A 346 56.89 26.56 2.19
N GLY A 347 56.60 27.38 3.18
CA GLY A 347 57.19 27.73 4.47
C GLY A 347 56.45 28.97 5.05
N GLU A 348 56.71 29.21 6.34
CA GLU A 348 56.68 30.50 7.06
C GLU A 348 55.36 31.18 7.51
N GLY A 349 55.41 31.63 8.78
CA GLY A 349 54.46 32.51 9.49
C GLY A 349 53.82 31.80 10.70
N GLY A 350 54.46 31.63 11.87
CA GLY A 350 54.72 32.68 12.85
C GLY A 350 53.39 33.24 13.36
N GLY A 351 52.90 33.08 14.59
CA GLY A 351 53.49 32.90 15.91
C GLY A 351 52.59 33.70 16.86
N GLY A 352 52.22 33.16 18.03
CA GLY A 352 51.42 33.91 19.01
C GLY A 352 50.61 33.02 19.93
N ALA A 353 51.22 32.61 21.03
CA ALA A 353 50.63 31.85 22.12
C ALA A 353 50.23 32.78 23.26
N GLU A 354 49.02 32.62 23.81
CA GLU A 354 48.62 32.81 25.22
C GLU A 354 47.35 31.94 25.36
N GLY A 355 47.14 31.03 26.31
CA GLY A 355 47.53 30.96 27.71
C GLY A 355 46.23 30.76 28.50
N GLY A 356 46.02 29.61 29.16
CA GLY A 356 44.80 29.39 29.95
C GLY A 356 44.49 27.93 30.29
N GLU A 357 45.22 27.40 31.26
CA GLU A 357 44.86 26.26 32.13
C GLU A 357 43.40 26.40 32.64
N GLY A 358 42.63 25.40 33.00
CA GLY A 358 42.79 23.98 33.29
C GLY A 358 41.52 23.54 34.02
N LEU A 359 41.26 22.24 34.09
CA LEU A 359 40.79 21.49 35.26
C LEU A 359 40.04 20.22 34.86
N SER A 360 40.52 19.16 35.49
CA SER A 360 40.24 17.75 35.39
C SER A 360 39.08 17.32 36.29
N GLY A 361 38.40 16.25 35.89
CA GLY A 361 37.53 15.41 36.73
C GLY A 361 36.77 14.43 35.81
N GLY A 362 36.92 13.11 35.86
CA GLY A 362 37.23 12.24 36.98
C GLY A 362 36.03 11.32 37.21
N LEU A 363 36.10 10.09 36.69
CA LEU A 363 35.15 8.97 36.79
C LEU A 363 34.50 8.80 38.17
N ILE A 364 33.21 8.41 38.24
CA ILE A 364 32.70 7.37 39.16
C ILE A 364 31.52 6.60 38.52
N VAL A 365 31.66 5.27 38.46
CA VAL A 365 30.61 4.25 38.26
C VAL A 365 30.16 3.76 39.65
N PRO A 366 28.90 3.32 39.85
CA PRO A 366 28.64 2.33 40.89
C PRO A 366 28.02 1.05 40.33
N SER A 367 28.70 -0.05 40.63
CA SER A 367 28.17 -1.43 40.67
C SER A 367 27.84 -1.76 42.13
N GLY A 368 26.80 -2.56 42.37
CA GLY A 368 26.58 -3.18 43.68
C GLY A 368 25.15 -3.66 43.92
N GLY A 369 24.89 -4.95 43.73
CA GLY A 369 23.77 -5.66 44.36
C GLY A 369 24.05 -5.97 45.84
N PRO A 370 23.08 -6.55 46.55
CA PRO A 370 23.27 -7.94 46.98
C PRO A 370 22.01 -8.82 47.01
N SER A 371 22.26 -10.13 47.05
CA SER A 371 21.33 -11.26 47.21
C SER A 371 20.83 -11.49 48.64
N ALA A 372 19.64 -12.11 48.80
CA ALA A 372 19.28 -13.11 49.84
C ALA A 372 17.84 -13.63 49.55
N GLU A 373 17.66 -14.90 49.20
CA GLU A 373 17.12 -16.00 50.04
C GLU A 373 15.58 -16.03 50.23
N GLY A 374 14.98 -17.17 49.87
CA GLY A 374 13.54 -17.47 49.99
C GLY A 374 13.13 -18.00 51.38
N PRO A 375 11.84 -18.40 51.56
CA PRO A 375 11.58 -19.85 51.54
C PRO A 375 10.22 -20.31 50.95
N SER A 376 10.21 -21.61 50.70
CA SER A 376 9.18 -22.62 50.37
C SER A 376 7.74 -22.49 50.90
N GLY A 377 6.77 -22.98 50.10
CA GLY A 377 5.44 -23.47 50.52
C GLY A 377 4.67 -24.14 49.36
N GLY A 378 4.27 -25.41 49.51
CA GLY A 378 3.90 -26.39 48.46
C GLY A 378 2.45 -26.40 47.87
N PRO A 379 2.07 -27.47 47.12
CA PRO A 379 0.97 -27.56 46.13
C PRO A 379 -0.20 -28.51 46.56
N PRO A 380 -1.06 -29.11 45.68
CA PRO A 380 -2.02 -28.69 44.62
C PRO A 380 -3.48 -29.20 44.97
N PRO A 381 -4.50 -29.52 44.10
CA PRO A 381 -4.51 -30.52 42.97
C PRO A 381 -5.49 -30.25 41.79
N GLY A 382 -5.48 -31.12 40.75
CA GLY A 382 -6.57 -31.19 39.75
C GLY A 382 -6.24 -31.82 38.39
N ALA A 383 -6.15 -33.16 38.33
CA ALA A 383 -5.82 -33.96 37.15
C ALA A 383 -6.97 -34.15 36.14
N ARG A 384 -6.63 -34.47 34.88
CA ARG A 384 -7.17 -35.66 34.17
C ARG A 384 -6.43 -35.99 32.87
N VAL A 385 -5.93 -37.22 32.84
CA VAL A 385 -5.55 -38.04 31.68
C VAL A 385 -6.42 -39.29 31.75
N PRO A 386 -6.70 -39.96 30.62
CA PRO A 386 -6.54 -41.42 30.54
C PRO A 386 -5.62 -41.76 29.34
N GLY A 387 -4.57 -42.57 29.49
CA GLY A 387 -4.60 -44.02 29.71
C GLY A 387 -4.79 -44.69 28.35
N GLY A 388 -3.89 -45.45 27.74
CA GLY A 388 -2.81 -46.30 28.25
C GLY A 388 -3.08 -47.72 27.72
N ALA A 389 -2.21 -48.26 26.87
CA ALA A 389 -2.12 -49.70 26.63
C ALA A 389 -0.73 -50.06 26.08
N VAL A 390 -0.09 -50.97 26.79
CA VAL A 390 1.26 -51.50 26.59
C VAL A 390 1.12 -52.96 26.16
N ALA A 391 1.81 -53.36 25.11
CA ALA A 391 2.24 -54.73 24.78
C ALA A 391 3.25 -54.56 23.64
N GLY A 392 4.43 -55.15 23.56
CA GLY A 392 5.03 -56.32 24.20
C GLY A 392 6.11 -56.73 23.19
N ALA A 393 7.38 -56.63 23.55
CA ALA A 393 8.50 -56.92 22.65
C ALA A 393 8.86 -58.41 22.71
N VAL A 394 8.98 -59.07 21.55
CA VAL A 394 9.73 -60.32 21.34
C VAL A 394 10.38 -60.26 19.94
N PRO A 395 11.65 -60.70 19.76
CA PRO A 395 12.41 -60.52 18.52
C PRO A 395 12.34 -61.76 17.58
N ALA A 396 12.39 -61.54 16.27
CA ALA A 396 12.74 -62.55 15.27
C ALA A 396 13.38 -61.83 14.07
N GLN A 397 14.71 -61.94 13.91
CA GLN A 397 15.41 -62.90 13.03
C GLN A 397 15.24 -62.62 11.52
N GLY A 398 16.40 -62.51 10.88
CA GLY A 398 16.56 -62.10 9.49
C GLY A 398 16.09 -63.14 8.47
N GLY A 399 15.86 -62.62 7.27
CA GLY A 399 15.61 -63.39 6.06
C GLY A 399 15.84 -62.48 4.86
N ALA A 400 17.05 -62.52 4.31
CA ALA A 400 17.33 -62.03 2.97
C ALA A 400 16.56 -62.89 1.97
N VAL A 401 15.82 -62.26 1.05
CA VAL A 401 15.27 -62.94 -0.12
C VAL A 401 15.55 -62.07 -1.34
N ASP A 402 16.50 -62.56 -2.14
CA ASP A 402 16.75 -62.17 -3.53
C ASP A 402 15.52 -62.43 -4.40
N VAL A 403 15.18 -61.48 -5.28
CA VAL A 403 14.29 -61.71 -6.43
C VAL A 403 14.86 -60.97 -7.66
N PRO A 404 14.85 -61.59 -8.85
CA PRO A 404 15.91 -61.43 -9.85
C PRO A 404 15.61 -60.42 -10.96
N ALA A 405 16.69 -59.97 -11.61
CA ALA A 405 16.66 -59.20 -12.85
C ALA A 405 16.17 -60.05 -14.05
N PRO A 406 15.36 -59.50 -14.98
CA PRO A 406 15.11 -60.15 -16.25
C PRO A 406 16.17 -59.79 -17.29
N ALA A 407 16.58 -60.85 -17.99
CA ALA A 407 17.59 -60.92 -19.03
C ALA A 407 17.28 -60.09 -20.29
N GLY A 408 18.36 -59.80 -21.02
CA GLY A 408 18.38 -59.14 -22.32
C GLY A 408 17.91 -60.00 -23.51
N PRO A 409 18.29 -59.61 -24.74
CA PRO A 409 17.36 -59.46 -25.85
C PRO A 409 17.29 -60.69 -26.78
N VAL A 410 16.23 -60.73 -27.59
CA VAL A 410 16.06 -61.72 -28.67
C VAL A 410 15.93 -60.99 -30.01
N ASP A 411 16.69 -61.46 -31.00
CA ASP A 411 16.84 -60.92 -32.35
C ASP A 411 15.66 -61.20 -33.31
N ALA A 412 15.36 -60.18 -34.13
CA ALA A 412 15.04 -60.14 -35.57
C ALA A 412 13.85 -60.96 -36.17
N PRO A 413 13.22 -60.51 -37.29
CA PRO A 413 13.90 -60.44 -38.59
C PRO A 413 13.59 -59.19 -39.46
N SER A 414 14.58 -58.88 -40.31
CA SER A 414 14.55 -57.92 -41.41
C SER A 414 13.74 -58.41 -42.61
N ARG A 415 13.01 -57.50 -43.28
CA ARG A 415 12.94 -57.37 -44.77
C ARG A 415 12.02 -56.22 -45.21
N GLY A 416 12.48 -55.49 -46.23
CA GLY A 416 11.62 -54.82 -47.20
C GLY A 416 11.65 -53.29 -47.17
N GLY A 417 12.60 -52.69 -47.88
CA GLY A 417 12.62 -51.25 -48.13
C GLY A 417 11.61 -50.80 -49.18
N HIS A 418 11.12 -49.58 -49.02
CA HIS A 418 10.78 -48.70 -50.13
C HIS A 418 11.13 -47.27 -49.77
N ALA A 419 11.90 -46.66 -50.68
CA ALA A 419 12.28 -45.27 -50.67
C ALA A 419 11.04 -44.36 -50.86
N GLY A 420 10.98 -43.29 -50.08
CA GLY A 420 10.00 -42.22 -50.22
C GLY A 420 10.55 -40.94 -49.61
N THR A 421 11.12 -40.10 -50.47
CA THR A 421 11.59 -38.73 -50.24
C THR A 421 10.55 -37.86 -49.51
N PRO A 422 10.89 -37.07 -48.49
CA PRO A 422 10.02 -36.00 -48.02
C PRO A 422 10.28 -34.73 -48.84
N LEU A 423 9.31 -34.36 -49.67
CA LEU A 423 9.25 -33.06 -50.33
C LEU A 423 8.80 -31.98 -49.34
N LEU A 424 9.51 -30.86 -49.39
CA LEU A 424 9.23 -29.60 -48.71
C LEU A 424 7.98 -28.89 -49.25
N ALA A 425 7.28 -28.25 -48.32
CA ALA A 425 6.63 -26.92 -48.40
C ALA A 425 5.39 -26.67 -49.30
N GLY A 426 4.28 -26.35 -48.61
CA GLY A 426 3.37 -25.22 -48.89
C GLY A 426 1.94 -25.57 -49.36
N PRO A 427 0.94 -24.66 -49.27
CA PRO A 427 0.86 -23.41 -48.49
C PRO A 427 -0.45 -23.27 -47.66
N ALA A 428 -0.55 -22.11 -46.99
CA ALA A 428 -1.65 -21.58 -46.19
C ALA A 428 -3.07 -21.86 -46.72
N GLY A 429 -3.91 -22.42 -45.85
CA GLY A 429 -5.37 -22.41 -45.98
C GLY A 429 -5.94 -21.12 -45.39
N ALA A 430 -6.65 -20.36 -46.21
CA ALA A 430 -7.42 -19.18 -45.83
C ALA A 430 -8.50 -19.51 -44.78
N PRO A 431 -8.88 -18.56 -43.90
CA PRO A 431 -9.90 -18.78 -42.89
C PRO A 431 -11.31 -18.85 -43.50
N LEU A 432 -12.07 -19.85 -43.07
CA LEU A 432 -13.52 -19.96 -43.32
C LEU A 432 -14.27 -18.79 -42.65
N PRO A 433 -15.34 -18.26 -43.28
CA PRO A 433 -16.16 -17.20 -42.68
C PRO A 433 -16.90 -17.70 -41.43
N PRO A 434 -17.09 -16.85 -40.41
CA PRO A 434 -17.84 -17.23 -39.21
C PRO A 434 -19.32 -17.42 -39.55
N GLY A 435 -19.88 -18.56 -39.13
CA GLY A 435 -21.32 -18.84 -39.18
C GLY A 435 -22.11 -17.89 -38.27
N PRO A 436 -23.42 -17.68 -38.54
CA PRO A 436 -24.23 -16.71 -37.83
C PRO A 436 -24.41 -17.11 -36.36
N ALA A 437 -24.20 -16.13 -35.47
CA ALA A 437 -24.33 -16.28 -34.03
C ALA A 437 -25.78 -16.62 -33.62
N PRO A 438 -25.99 -17.44 -32.57
CA PRO A 438 -27.30 -17.65 -31.99
C PRO A 438 -27.81 -16.35 -31.33
N ALA A 439 -29.10 -16.06 -31.55
CA ALA A 439 -29.78 -14.87 -31.05
C ALA A 439 -29.74 -14.76 -29.51
N PRO A 440 -29.57 -13.55 -28.95
CA PRO A 440 -29.64 -13.34 -27.52
C PRO A 440 -31.08 -13.46 -27.00
N LEU A 441 -31.24 -14.19 -25.90
CA LEU A 441 -32.46 -14.21 -25.11
C LEU A 441 -32.74 -12.81 -24.54
N SER A 442 -33.90 -12.26 -24.88
CA SER A 442 -34.40 -10.97 -24.42
C SER A 442 -34.56 -10.91 -22.89
N ILE A 443 -33.87 -9.97 -22.26
CA ILE A 443 -34.16 -9.49 -20.90
C ILE A 443 -35.06 -8.25 -21.05
N PRO A 444 -36.18 -8.12 -20.31
CA PRO A 444 -37.06 -6.96 -20.42
C PRO A 444 -36.38 -5.69 -19.86
N ALA A 445 -36.48 -4.59 -20.61
CA ALA A 445 -35.95 -3.28 -20.26
C ALA A 445 -36.71 -2.63 -19.08
N PRO A 446 -36.04 -1.81 -18.25
CA PRO A 446 -36.72 -0.96 -17.27
C PRO A 446 -37.49 0.18 -17.95
N ALA A 447 -38.65 0.53 -17.38
CA ALA A 447 -39.57 1.53 -17.89
C ALA A 447 -38.94 2.93 -18.06
N SER A 448 -39.20 3.54 -19.20
CA SER A 448 -38.85 4.92 -19.56
C SER A 448 -39.57 5.93 -18.66
N VAL A 449 -38.79 6.80 -18.01
CA VAL A 449 -39.29 8.04 -17.38
C VAL A 449 -39.48 9.08 -18.49
N PRO A 450 -40.60 9.82 -18.56
CA PRO A 450 -40.82 10.81 -19.61
C PRO A 450 -39.98 12.08 -19.38
N ALA A 451 -39.47 12.63 -20.48
CA ALA A 451 -38.71 13.89 -20.53
C ALA A 451 -39.60 15.12 -20.21
N PRO A 452 -39.05 16.19 -19.60
CA PRO A 452 -39.77 17.45 -19.42
C PRO A 452 -39.78 18.28 -20.71
N ALA A 453 -40.93 18.88 -21.01
CA ALA A 453 -41.18 19.75 -22.16
C ALA A 453 -40.58 21.17 -21.99
N PRO A 454 -40.34 21.91 -23.09
CA PRO A 454 -39.61 23.17 -23.08
C PRO A 454 -40.48 24.42 -22.77
N ALA A 455 -39.76 25.50 -22.47
CA ALA A 455 -40.14 26.80 -21.93
C ALA A 455 -41.38 27.50 -22.52
N SER A 456 -42.03 28.31 -21.66
CA SER A 456 -42.92 29.40 -22.05
C SER A 456 -42.81 30.55 -21.03
N THR A 457 -42.59 31.76 -21.53
CA THR A 457 -42.76 33.07 -20.86
C THR A 457 -43.46 33.98 -21.91
N PRO A 458 -44.06 35.14 -21.58
CA PRO A 458 -44.24 35.83 -20.29
C PRO A 458 -45.66 36.43 -20.06
N ALA A 459 -45.94 37.00 -18.86
CA ALA A 459 -46.64 38.30 -18.67
C ALA A 459 -46.94 38.66 -17.18
N SER A 460 -46.42 39.83 -16.80
CA SER A 460 -46.96 40.92 -15.95
C SER A 460 -47.54 40.72 -14.53
N ALA A 461 -46.79 41.29 -13.57
CA ALA A 461 -47.15 42.26 -12.51
C ALA A 461 -48.44 42.09 -11.65
N GLU A 462 -48.28 41.96 -10.32
CA GLU A 462 -48.58 43.03 -9.34
C GLU A 462 -48.30 42.61 -7.86
N SER A 463 -47.67 43.54 -7.13
CA SER A 463 -47.82 43.88 -5.70
C SER A 463 -47.48 42.89 -4.56
N GLY A 464 -46.23 43.03 -4.04
CA GLY A 464 -45.99 43.66 -2.72
C GLY A 464 -46.10 42.85 -1.42
N SER A 465 -44.98 42.29 -0.94
CA SER A 465 -44.61 42.17 0.49
C SER A 465 -43.09 41.98 0.63
N PRO A 466 -42.46 42.45 1.72
CA PRO A 466 -41.09 42.95 1.72
C PRO A 466 -40.06 41.84 1.44
N LEU A 467 -39.20 42.10 0.46
CA LEU A 467 -38.06 41.26 0.09
C LEU A 467 -37.19 40.98 1.32
N THR A 468 -37.09 39.70 1.67
CA THR A 468 -35.87 39.15 2.24
C THR A 468 -34.82 39.18 1.11
N PRO A 469 -33.57 39.65 1.31
CA PRO A 469 -32.59 39.70 0.24
C PRO A 469 -32.34 38.30 -0.35
N ALA A 470 -32.29 38.23 -1.68
CA ALA A 470 -32.11 36.99 -2.44
C ALA A 470 -30.76 36.30 -2.12
N PRO A 471 -30.69 34.95 -2.09
CA PRO A 471 -29.46 34.23 -1.78
C PRO A 471 -28.71 33.89 -3.07
N ASP A 472 -27.88 34.79 -3.64
CA ASP A 472 -27.00 34.37 -4.76
C ASP A 472 -25.82 35.29 -5.12
N THR A 473 -25.00 35.71 -4.14
CA THR A 473 -23.76 36.47 -4.42
C THR A 473 -22.54 36.06 -3.59
N ARG A 474 -22.62 34.96 -2.84
CA ARG A 474 -21.52 34.52 -1.97
C ARG A 474 -20.47 33.75 -2.78
N THR A 475 -19.26 34.30 -2.83
CA THR A 475 -18.08 33.69 -3.45
C THR A 475 -17.11 33.29 -2.35
N ASP A 476 -17.01 31.98 -2.05
CA ASP A 476 -16.09 31.45 -1.05
C ASP A 476 -14.83 30.86 -1.72
N VAL A 477 -13.74 30.72 -0.96
CA VAL A 477 -12.47 30.15 -1.44
C VAL A 477 -12.33 28.72 -0.97
N LEU A 478 -12.10 27.80 -1.90
CA LEU A 478 -11.82 26.39 -1.63
C LEU A 478 -10.33 26.12 -1.79
N VAL A 479 -9.73 25.57 -0.75
CA VAL A 479 -8.34 25.08 -0.75
C VAL A 479 -8.37 23.58 -0.60
N LYS A 480 -7.93 22.85 -1.63
CA LYS A 480 -7.83 21.40 -1.58
C LYS A 480 -6.39 21.00 -1.45
N VAL A 481 -6.09 20.16 -0.47
CA VAL A 481 -4.80 19.50 -0.30
C VAL A 481 -5.03 18.00 -0.37
N GLY A 482 -4.40 17.33 -1.32
CA GLY A 482 -4.49 15.89 -1.51
C GLY A 482 -3.63 15.10 -0.52
N PRO A 483 -3.90 13.79 -0.38
CA PRO A 483 -3.07 12.91 0.45
C PRO A 483 -1.62 12.95 -0.01
N ALA A 484 -0.69 12.77 0.94
CA ALA A 484 0.73 12.76 0.62
C ALA A 484 1.04 11.59 -0.32
N THR A 485 1.59 11.92 -1.48
CA THR A 485 2.20 10.97 -2.41
C THR A 485 3.70 11.19 -2.32
N TYR A 486 4.43 10.22 -1.78
CA TYR A 486 5.88 10.33 -1.54
C TYR A 486 6.29 11.52 -0.65
N GLY A 487 5.46 11.88 0.33
CA GLY A 487 5.73 12.99 1.26
C GLY A 487 5.41 14.38 0.72
N ARG A 488 4.89 14.46 -0.51
CA ARG A 488 4.42 15.70 -1.14
C ARG A 488 2.91 15.71 -1.25
N HIS A 489 2.31 16.86 -1.00
CA HIS A 489 0.88 17.07 -1.00
C HIS A 489 0.50 17.88 -2.24
N PRO A 490 -0.22 17.29 -3.20
CA PRO A 490 -0.78 18.07 -4.30
C PRO A 490 -1.83 19.02 -3.76
N TRP A 491 -2.01 20.16 -4.40
CA TRP A 491 -2.91 21.19 -3.91
C TRP A 491 -3.59 21.96 -5.03
N SER A 492 -4.73 22.58 -4.73
CA SER A 492 -5.40 23.52 -5.62
C SER A 492 -6.17 24.58 -4.84
N VAL A 493 -6.26 25.78 -5.40
CA VAL A 493 -7.09 26.88 -4.92
C VAL A 493 -8.16 27.17 -5.97
N GLN A 494 -9.41 27.28 -5.53
CA GLN A 494 -10.59 27.43 -6.38
C GLN A 494 -11.56 28.46 -5.76
N LEU A 495 -12.35 29.12 -6.60
CA LEU A 495 -13.48 29.96 -6.19
C LEU A 495 -14.77 29.15 -6.30
N VAL A 496 -15.65 29.29 -5.31
CA VAL A 496 -16.96 28.64 -5.28
C VAL A 496 -18.06 29.70 -5.24
N TYR A 497 -18.86 29.79 -6.29
CA TYR A 497 -19.96 30.74 -6.43
C TYR A 497 -21.28 30.09 -6.03
N GLY A 498 -22.03 30.72 -5.13
CA GLY A 498 -23.34 30.24 -4.69
C GLY A 498 -23.29 28.85 -4.04
N GLY A 499 -22.11 28.42 -3.60
CA GLY A 499 -21.88 27.05 -3.14
C GLY A 499 -22.11 26.01 -4.25
N ARG A 500 -21.93 26.31 -5.53
CA ARG A 500 -22.21 25.36 -6.63
C ARG A 500 -21.18 25.40 -7.74
N ASP A 501 -20.90 26.58 -8.30
CA ASP A 501 -20.03 26.71 -9.47
C ASP A 501 -18.59 26.92 -9.03
N VAL A 502 -17.66 26.16 -9.60
CA VAL A 502 -16.25 26.16 -9.19
C VAL A 502 -15.34 26.63 -10.32
N THR A 503 -14.52 27.64 -10.03
CA THR A 503 -13.51 28.15 -10.98
C THR A 503 -12.11 27.93 -10.40
N PRO A 504 -11.21 27.20 -11.09
CA PRO A 504 -9.84 27.01 -10.63
C PRO A 504 -9.05 28.31 -10.70
N VAL A 505 -8.34 28.64 -9.62
CA VAL A 505 -7.43 29.79 -9.54
C VAL A 505 -5.99 29.34 -9.77
N ASP A 506 -5.57 28.28 -9.09
CA ASP A 506 -4.23 27.70 -9.23
C ASP A 506 -4.18 26.26 -8.70
N GLY A 507 -3.16 25.51 -9.06
CA GLY A 507 -2.94 24.16 -8.54
C GLY A 507 -1.64 23.52 -9.00
N ASP A 508 -1.19 22.57 -8.21
CA ASP A 508 0.02 21.78 -8.45
C ASP A 508 -0.25 20.31 -8.09
N ASP A 509 -0.36 19.48 -9.13
CA ASP A 509 -0.51 18.03 -9.03
C ASP A 509 0.78 17.33 -8.52
N LEU A 510 1.96 17.95 -8.63
CA LEU A 510 3.22 17.39 -8.15
C LEU A 510 3.35 17.52 -6.63
N GLY A 511 2.80 18.61 -6.10
CA GLY A 511 2.68 18.86 -4.69
C GLY A 511 3.96 19.26 -3.98
N VAL A 512 3.76 19.74 -2.76
CA VAL A 512 4.83 20.31 -1.93
C VAL A 512 4.88 19.63 -0.57
N ARG A 513 6.00 19.76 0.14
CA ARG A 513 6.07 19.27 1.53
C ARG A 513 5.09 20.05 2.40
N ALA A 514 4.62 19.45 3.49
CA ALA A 514 3.58 20.06 4.33
C ALA A 514 4.00 21.43 4.89
N GLU A 515 5.27 21.57 5.25
CA GLU A 515 5.91 22.80 5.72
C GLU A 515 6.03 23.91 4.66
N GLU A 516 5.95 23.56 3.37
CA GLU A 516 6.01 24.52 2.27
C GLU A 516 4.62 25.04 1.87
N LEU A 517 3.54 24.37 2.28
CA LEU A 517 2.17 24.70 1.89
C LEU A 517 1.81 26.17 2.18
N ALA A 518 2.14 26.67 3.38
CA ALA A 518 1.83 28.05 3.77
C ALA A 518 2.52 29.08 2.86
N ARG A 519 3.76 28.80 2.44
CA ARG A 519 4.54 29.67 1.55
C ARG A 519 3.99 29.64 0.12
N VAL A 520 3.71 28.44 -0.39
CA VAL A 520 3.30 28.22 -1.78
C VAL A 520 1.86 28.65 -2.03
N LEU A 521 0.96 28.41 -1.07
CA LEU A 521 -0.45 28.78 -1.20
C LEU A 521 -0.72 30.27 -0.97
N ARG A 522 0.26 31.04 -0.46
CA ARG A 522 0.07 32.45 -0.08
C ARG A 522 -0.44 33.32 -1.23
N GLU A 523 0.26 33.30 -2.36
CA GLU A 523 -0.09 34.13 -3.53
C GLU A 523 -1.41 33.68 -4.20
N PRO A 524 -1.63 32.37 -4.44
CA PRO A 524 -2.92 31.88 -4.93
C PRO A 524 -4.10 32.22 -4.02
N LEU A 525 -3.95 32.10 -2.69
CA LEU A 525 -4.99 32.50 -1.74
C LEU A 525 -5.25 34.01 -1.80
N ALA A 526 -4.20 34.83 -1.84
CA ALA A 526 -4.37 36.28 -1.90
C ALA A 526 -5.15 36.71 -3.15
N ARG A 527 -4.88 36.09 -4.31
CA ARG A 527 -5.64 36.31 -5.54
C ARG A 527 -7.09 35.86 -5.41
N ALA A 528 -7.33 34.65 -4.90
CA ALA A 528 -8.68 34.12 -4.73
C ALA A 528 -9.51 34.97 -3.75
N LEU A 529 -8.95 35.34 -2.61
CA LEU A 529 -9.65 36.16 -1.61
C LEU A 529 -9.94 37.57 -2.14
N SER A 530 -9.01 38.17 -2.90
CA SER A 530 -9.27 39.46 -3.56
C SER A 530 -10.41 39.40 -4.59
N GLN A 531 -10.65 38.22 -5.18
CA GLN A 531 -11.75 37.99 -6.11
C GLN A 531 -13.06 37.61 -5.41
N GLY A 532 -13.01 37.02 -4.22
CA GLY A 532 -14.20 36.63 -3.45
C GLY A 532 -14.71 37.68 -2.47
N ASP A 533 -13.82 38.54 -1.97
CA ASP A 533 -14.18 39.63 -1.05
C ASP A 533 -14.93 40.73 -1.82
N HIS A 534 -16.16 41.05 -1.40
CA HIS A 534 -17.04 42.01 -2.09
C HIS A 534 -17.82 42.87 -1.09
N GLY A 535 -17.55 44.19 -1.06
CA GLY A 535 -18.18 45.11 -0.11
C GLY A 535 -17.90 44.69 1.34
N GLU A 536 -18.94 44.54 2.14
CA GLU A 536 -18.83 44.05 3.53
C GLU A 536 -18.70 42.51 3.63
N HIS A 537 -18.81 41.80 2.51
CA HIS A 537 -18.70 40.34 2.48
C HIS A 537 -17.24 39.89 2.39
N LEU A 538 -16.77 39.22 3.43
CA LEU A 538 -15.49 38.49 3.41
C LEU A 538 -15.71 37.03 3.06
N ALA A 539 -15.05 36.56 2.00
CA ALA A 539 -15.10 35.18 1.54
C ALA A 539 -14.61 34.22 2.65
N ALA A 540 -15.37 33.14 2.91
CA ALA A 540 -14.90 32.08 3.79
C ALA A 540 -13.86 31.22 3.09
N ILE A 541 -13.01 30.56 3.89
CA ILE A 541 -12.03 29.60 3.40
C ILE A 541 -12.43 28.19 3.82
N GLU A 542 -12.72 27.36 2.82
CA GLU A 542 -12.99 25.95 2.99
C GLU A 542 -11.76 25.11 2.65
N VAL A 543 -11.13 24.53 3.67
CA VAL A 543 -9.88 23.79 3.50
C VAL A 543 -10.14 22.28 3.56
N PHE A 544 -10.03 21.61 2.42
CA PHE A 544 -10.08 20.15 2.34
C PHE A 544 -8.69 19.58 2.57
N LEU A 545 -8.52 18.91 3.71
CA LEU A 545 -7.23 18.36 4.13
C LEU A 545 -7.29 16.84 4.21
N PRO A 546 -6.17 16.14 3.97
CA PRO A 546 -5.97 14.79 4.47
C PRO A 546 -5.88 14.84 5.98
N ARG A 547 -6.38 13.83 6.68
CA ARG A 547 -6.41 13.81 8.15
C ARG A 547 -5.07 14.09 8.83
N LYS A 548 -3.95 13.64 8.24
CA LYS A 548 -2.61 13.88 8.76
C LYS A 548 -2.23 15.36 8.81
N LEU A 549 -2.92 16.21 8.05
CA LEU A 549 -2.73 17.66 8.00
C LEU A 549 -3.83 18.43 8.74
N PHE A 550 -4.71 17.78 9.51
CA PHE A 550 -5.76 18.53 10.23
C PHE A 550 -5.18 19.59 11.18
N ASP A 551 -3.99 19.36 11.74
CA ASP A 551 -3.31 20.36 12.58
C ASP A 551 -2.57 21.45 11.80
N LEU A 552 -2.73 21.53 10.47
CA LEU A 552 -2.16 22.62 9.67
C LEU A 552 -2.81 23.95 10.08
N PRO A 553 -2.04 24.97 10.48
CA PRO A 553 -2.59 26.18 11.10
C PRO A 553 -3.05 27.21 10.05
N VAL A 554 -4.01 26.83 9.19
CA VAL A 554 -4.44 27.67 8.05
C VAL A 554 -5.05 28.99 8.49
N ASP A 555 -5.77 29.01 9.61
CA ASP A 555 -6.29 30.22 10.24
C ASP A 555 -5.19 31.16 10.78
N GLU A 556 -3.97 30.67 10.96
CA GLU A 556 -2.82 31.49 11.40
C GLU A 556 -1.99 32.00 10.22
N TRP A 557 -2.29 31.57 8.99
CA TRP A 557 -1.57 32.06 7.82
C TRP A 557 -1.83 33.54 7.60
N GLN A 558 -0.81 34.22 7.09
CA GLN A 558 -0.83 35.64 6.73
C GLN A 558 -0.52 35.77 5.23
N LEU A 559 -1.21 36.70 4.57
CA LEU A 559 -1.08 36.92 3.13
C LEU A 559 0.09 37.85 2.80
N LEU A 560 0.48 38.70 3.75
CA LEU A 560 1.74 39.44 3.74
C LEU A 560 2.66 38.90 4.84
N PRO A 561 3.97 38.79 4.60
CA PRO A 561 4.92 38.60 5.70
C PRO A 561 4.82 39.83 6.61
N GLY A 562 4.41 39.65 7.86
CA GLY A 562 4.46 40.73 8.85
C GLY A 562 5.89 41.24 9.04
N PRO A 563 6.10 42.48 9.53
CA PRO A 563 7.43 42.92 9.93
C PRO A 563 7.94 41.94 10.99
N ALA A 564 9.04 41.25 10.67
CA ALA A 564 9.64 40.28 11.58
C ALA A 564 10.16 41.03 12.81
N GLY A 565 9.47 40.88 13.94
CA GLY A 565 9.93 41.36 15.24
C GLY A 565 10.04 42.88 15.35
N ALA A 566 8.94 43.55 15.66
CA ALA A 566 9.01 44.80 16.43
C ALA A 566 9.42 44.43 17.87
N GLY A 567 10.69 44.07 18.04
CA GLY A 567 11.37 44.30 19.30
C GLY A 567 11.42 45.80 19.51
N ALA A 568 11.16 46.23 20.74
CA ALA A 568 11.30 47.59 21.21
C ALA A 568 12.55 48.27 20.61
N GLY A 569 12.33 49.09 19.59
CA GLY A 569 13.31 50.02 19.05
C GLY A 569 12.75 51.40 19.32
N GLU A 570 13.34 52.07 20.30
CA GLU A 570 13.24 53.52 20.45
C GLU A 570 13.59 54.15 19.10
N GLY A 571 12.61 54.76 18.45
CA GLY A 571 12.74 55.38 17.15
C GLY A 571 11.68 56.46 17.02
N ASP A 572 12.10 57.67 17.37
CA ASP A 572 11.55 59.00 17.11
C ASP A 572 10.01 59.14 17.09
N GLU A 573 9.52 59.70 18.20
CA GLU A 573 8.24 60.40 18.32
C GLU A 573 8.21 61.55 17.32
N ASP A 574 7.67 61.35 16.11
CA ASP A 574 7.13 62.40 15.22
C ASP A 574 6.62 61.76 13.91
N ASP A 575 5.52 61.00 13.97
CA ASP A 575 4.64 60.68 12.82
C ASP A 575 3.35 60.04 13.37
N GLU A 576 2.43 60.86 13.91
CA GLU A 576 1.15 60.42 14.51
C GLU A 576 0.04 60.07 13.50
N ASP A 577 0.33 59.90 12.20
CA ASP A 577 -0.70 59.66 11.18
C ASP A 577 -0.32 58.56 10.16
N ASP A 578 -0.26 57.27 10.58
CA ASP A 578 -0.78 56.12 9.79
C ASP A 578 -0.71 54.77 10.57
N ASP A 579 -1.49 54.65 11.65
CA ASP A 579 -1.70 53.36 12.37
C ASP A 579 -2.63 52.39 11.59
N PHE A 580 -2.63 52.42 10.27
CA PHE A 580 -3.41 51.50 9.45
C PHE A 580 -2.69 50.15 9.31
N VAL A 581 -2.91 49.26 10.28
CA VAL A 581 -2.45 47.86 10.18
C VAL A 581 -3.00 47.26 8.88
N ASP A 582 -2.12 46.94 7.92
CA ASP A 582 -2.55 46.28 6.68
C ASP A 582 -3.27 44.98 7.05
N GLU A 583 -4.57 44.94 6.77
CA GLU A 583 -5.41 43.82 7.17
C GLU A 583 -4.92 42.48 6.57
N ARG A 584 -4.12 42.49 5.49
CA ARG A 584 -3.50 41.30 4.88
C ARG A 584 -2.33 40.73 5.70
N ALA A 585 -1.79 41.49 6.65
CA ALA A 585 -0.82 41.03 7.64
C ALA A 585 -1.46 40.30 8.83
N LEU A 586 -2.78 40.44 9.04
CA LEU A 586 -3.50 39.73 10.10
C LEU A 586 -3.71 38.25 9.75
N PRO A 587 -3.68 37.34 10.75
CA PRO A 587 -4.05 35.94 10.59
C PRO A 587 -5.44 35.75 9.95
N LEU A 588 -5.55 34.85 8.98
CA LEU A 588 -6.80 34.62 8.24
C LEU A 588 -8.00 34.36 9.16
N GLY A 589 -7.87 33.54 10.19
CA GLY A 589 -8.97 33.18 11.07
C GLY A 589 -9.41 34.24 12.06
N MET A 590 -8.69 35.37 12.17
CA MET A 590 -9.14 36.55 12.91
C MET A 590 -10.07 37.42 12.08
N ARG A 591 -9.91 37.42 10.75
CA ARG A 591 -10.71 38.23 9.83
C ARG A 591 -11.94 37.50 9.31
N ARG A 592 -11.77 36.23 8.93
CA ARG A 592 -12.76 35.46 8.17
C ARG A 592 -12.96 34.05 8.71
N THR A 593 -14.03 33.42 8.25
CA THR A 593 -14.32 32.02 8.57
C THR A 593 -13.30 31.11 7.88
N VAL A 594 -12.63 30.25 8.66
CA VAL A 594 -11.74 29.20 8.15
C VAL A 594 -12.21 27.86 8.72
N VAL A 595 -12.60 26.94 7.84
CA VAL A 595 -13.11 25.62 8.21
C VAL A 595 -12.28 24.49 7.61
N VAL A 596 -12.03 23.45 8.41
CA VAL A 596 -11.36 22.23 7.95
C VAL A 596 -12.40 21.19 7.54
N ARG A 597 -12.15 20.50 6.42
CA ARG A 597 -12.98 19.43 5.87
C ARG A 597 -12.12 18.21 5.54
N GLU A 598 -12.71 17.01 5.59
CA GLU A 598 -12.01 15.80 5.18
C GLU A 598 -12.08 15.61 3.66
N VAL A 599 -10.92 15.64 2.98
CA VAL A 599 -10.82 15.49 1.52
C VAL A 599 -11.48 14.20 1.00
N ARG A 600 -11.47 13.12 1.79
CA ARG A 600 -12.05 11.82 1.41
C ARG A 600 -13.56 11.80 1.40
N ARG A 601 -14.21 12.55 2.29
CA ARG A 601 -15.66 12.63 2.34
C ARG A 601 -16.25 13.42 1.17
N ASN A 602 -15.44 14.27 0.54
CA ASN A 602 -15.88 15.12 -0.56
C ASN A 602 -16.43 14.35 -1.76
N GLY A 603 -15.85 13.19 -2.10
CA GLY A 603 -16.29 12.36 -3.23
C GLY A 603 -17.18 11.17 -2.84
N LEU A 604 -17.57 11.04 -1.57
CA LEU A 604 -18.33 9.89 -1.08
C LEU A 604 -19.77 10.28 -0.74
N PRO A 605 -20.76 9.42 -1.06
CA PRO A 605 -22.12 9.66 -0.63
C PRO A 605 -22.19 9.68 0.91
N PRO A 606 -22.87 10.65 1.52
CA PRO A 606 -22.89 10.78 2.97
C PRO A 606 -23.62 9.61 3.63
N SER A 607 -23.08 9.08 4.73
CA SER A 607 -23.71 7.99 5.46
C SER A 607 -25.01 8.45 6.16
N PRO A 608 -25.92 7.52 6.52
CA PRO A 608 -27.11 7.85 7.30
C PRO A 608 -26.78 8.53 8.64
N GLU A 609 -25.73 8.08 9.32
CA GLU A 609 -25.26 8.65 10.59
C GLU A 609 -24.77 10.08 10.40
N TRP A 610 -24.02 10.34 9.32
CA TRP A 610 -23.53 11.68 9.01
C TRP A 610 -24.69 12.67 8.80
N ARG A 611 -25.70 12.30 8.02
CA ARG A 611 -26.91 13.11 7.83
C ARG A 611 -27.69 13.33 9.13
N ARG A 612 -27.87 12.27 9.92
CA ARG A 612 -28.61 12.32 11.18
C ARG A 612 -27.94 13.27 12.18
N ARG A 613 -26.62 13.13 12.38
CA ARG A 613 -25.84 13.99 13.29
C ARG A 613 -25.78 15.43 12.81
N TRP A 614 -25.60 15.66 11.50
CA TRP A 614 -25.71 17.01 10.92
C TRP A 614 -27.05 17.69 11.26
N LYS A 615 -28.16 16.96 11.14
CA LYS A 615 -29.48 17.45 11.54
C LYS A 615 -29.57 17.76 13.04
N GLY A 616 -28.90 16.97 13.88
CA GLY A 616 -28.80 17.21 15.32
C GLY A 616 -28.07 18.51 15.65
N VAL A 617 -26.84 18.69 15.14
CA VAL A 617 -26.03 19.89 15.41
C VAL A 617 -26.62 21.17 14.80
N ARG A 618 -27.37 21.08 13.69
CA ARG A 618 -28.11 22.23 13.14
C ARG A 618 -29.29 22.67 13.99
N ARG A 619 -29.95 21.74 14.68
CA ARG A 619 -31.07 22.07 15.58
C ARG A 619 -30.59 22.60 16.93
N GLY A 620 -29.45 22.11 17.40
CA GLY A 620 -28.95 22.40 18.73
C GLY A 620 -29.87 21.85 19.85
N PRO A 621 -29.60 22.20 21.11
CA PRO A 621 -28.38 22.87 21.58
C PRO A 621 -27.14 21.97 21.38
N LEU A 622 -25.99 22.55 21.04
CA LEU A 622 -24.74 21.79 20.91
C LEU A 622 -24.28 21.27 22.27
N ALA A 623 -24.01 19.96 22.36
CA ALA A 623 -23.51 19.33 23.56
C ALA A 623 -22.01 19.02 23.44
N HIS A 624 -21.23 19.32 24.48
CA HIS A 624 -19.81 18.96 24.54
C HIS A 624 -19.63 17.49 24.94
N GLN A 625 -18.70 16.79 24.26
CA GLN A 625 -18.22 15.46 24.66
C GLN A 625 -16.73 15.30 24.31
N THR A 626 -16.00 14.40 24.98
CA THR A 626 -14.58 14.15 24.67
C THR A 626 -14.41 13.19 23.48
N LEU A 627 -13.46 13.47 22.59
CA LEU A 627 -13.22 12.68 21.36
C LEU A 627 -12.75 11.24 21.65
N HIS A 628 -12.03 11.03 22.75
CA HIS A 628 -11.55 9.71 23.19
C HIS A 628 -12.49 9.03 24.21
N GLY A 629 -13.62 9.65 24.56
CA GLY A 629 -14.61 9.10 25.48
C GLY A 629 -14.19 8.95 26.94
N ARG A 630 -13.02 9.48 27.35
CA ARG A 630 -12.61 9.54 28.77
C ARG A 630 -13.03 10.88 29.40
N PRO A 631 -13.14 10.99 30.73
CA PRO A 631 -13.46 12.24 31.39
C PRO A 631 -12.51 13.38 31.01
N ALA A 632 -13.05 14.58 30.82
CA ALA A 632 -12.28 15.76 30.39
C ALA A 632 -11.13 16.13 31.37
N ALA A 633 -11.30 15.82 32.66
CA ALA A 633 -10.31 16.09 33.70
C ALA A 633 -9.10 15.14 33.66
N GLU A 634 -9.25 13.94 33.06
CA GLU A 634 -8.16 12.97 32.93
C GLU A 634 -7.22 13.27 31.75
N GLY A 635 -7.68 14.10 30.79
CA GLY A 635 -6.92 14.45 29.60
C GLY A 635 -6.65 13.26 28.66
N HIS A 636 -5.69 13.45 27.75
CA HIS A 636 -5.18 12.38 26.89
C HIS A 636 -3.81 11.88 27.38
N PRO A 637 -3.53 10.56 27.36
CA PRO A 637 -2.26 10.00 27.81
C PRO A 637 -1.08 10.46 26.92
N PRO A 638 0.12 10.61 27.49
CA PRO A 638 1.32 10.88 26.71
C PRO A 638 1.70 9.63 25.90
N GLY A 639 1.59 9.72 24.57
CA GLY A 639 2.16 8.73 23.65
C GLY A 639 1.52 7.33 23.63
N ALA A 640 0.34 7.13 24.24
CA ALA A 640 -0.29 5.80 24.22
C ALA A 640 -0.80 5.45 22.81
N GLY A 641 -0.33 4.31 22.28
CA GLY A 641 -0.92 3.69 21.10
C GLY A 641 -2.29 3.12 21.45
N ALA A 642 -3.32 3.51 20.70
CA ALA A 642 -4.66 2.99 20.93
C ALA A 642 -4.71 1.48 20.61
N GLY A 643 -5.18 0.66 21.56
CA GLY A 643 -5.37 -0.78 21.37
C GLY A 643 -6.60 -1.08 20.51
N GLY A 644 -6.49 -2.01 19.57
CA GLY A 644 -7.61 -2.46 18.73
C GLY A 644 -7.87 -1.64 17.46
N LYS A 645 -8.75 -2.15 16.59
CA LYS A 645 -8.95 -1.61 15.23
C LYS A 645 -9.73 -0.29 15.21
N TYR A 646 -10.72 -0.13 16.10
CA TYR A 646 -11.57 1.06 16.25
C TYR A 646 -11.86 1.34 17.73
N PRO A 647 -10.84 1.77 18.49
CA PRO A 647 -10.94 1.88 19.94
C PRO A 647 -12.04 2.84 20.43
N TYR A 648 -12.37 3.87 19.66
CA TYR A 648 -13.28 4.93 20.09
C TYR A 648 -14.64 4.88 19.41
N TYR A 649 -14.79 4.06 18.37
CA TYR A 649 -16.00 4.02 17.55
C TYR A 649 -17.27 3.74 18.36
N GLY A 650 -17.22 2.82 19.33
CA GLY A 650 -18.37 2.49 20.17
C GLY A 650 -18.86 3.70 20.99
N ALA A 651 -17.94 4.36 21.71
CA ALA A 651 -18.25 5.55 22.51
C ALA A 651 -18.76 6.70 21.64
N LEU A 652 -18.10 6.98 20.52
CA LEU A 652 -18.48 8.05 19.59
C LEU A 652 -19.83 7.79 18.90
N SER A 653 -20.16 6.52 18.66
CA SER A 653 -21.45 6.13 18.09
C SER A 653 -22.60 6.26 19.09
N ALA A 654 -22.33 6.09 20.38
CA ALA A 654 -23.32 6.22 21.46
C ALA A 654 -23.65 7.68 21.82
N MET A 655 -22.85 8.66 21.38
CA MET A 655 -23.12 10.08 21.61
C MET A 655 -24.42 10.55 20.94
N SER A 656 -25.10 11.53 21.55
CA SER A 656 -26.30 12.15 20.98
C SER A 656 -26.01 12.82 19.64
N ASP A 657 -27.04 12.99 18.81
CA ASP A 657 -26.86 13.55 17.47
C ASP A 657 -26.42 15.03 17.46
N ALA A 658 -26.65 15.78 18.55
CA ALA A 658 -26.20 17.16 18.72
C ALA A 658 -24.87 17.29 19.49
N SER A 659 -24.23 16.16 19.83
CA SER A 659 -22.92 16.17 20.49
C SER A 659 -21.81 16.57 19.52
N VAL A 660 -20.94 17.48 19.95
CA VAL A 660 -19.70 17.89 19.28
C VAL A 660 -18.51 17.31 20.04
N PRO A 661 -17.80 16.33 19.47
CA PRO A 661 -16.58 15.81 20.07
C PRO A 661 -15.48 16.88 20.13
N VAL A 662 -14.76 16.90 21.25
CA VAL A 662 -13.67 17.83 21.53
C VAL A 662 -12.41 17.05 21.91
N TYR A 663 -11.25 17.44 21.40
CA TYR A 663 -9.95 16.84 21.76
C TYR A 663 -8.95 17.91 22.21
N CYS A 664 -8.31 17.70 23.35
CA CYS A 664 -7.41 18.68 23.94
C CYS A 664 -6.00 18.70 23.33
N GLY A 665 -5.70 17.92 22.28
CA GLY A 665 -4.39 17.92 21.61
C GLY A 665 -4.50 17.76 20.08
N PRO A 666 -3.37 17.56 19.38
CA PRO A 666 -3.34 17.43 17.92
C PRO A 666 -4.03 16.15 17.42
N VAL A 667 -4.73 16.24 16.28
CA VAL A 667 -5.51 15.13 15.68
C VAL A 667 -4.94 14.58 14.37
N GLY A 668 -3.85 15.16 13.87
CA GLY A 668 -3.11 14.71 12.70
C GLY A 668 -2.15 13.56 12.98
N SER A 669 -1.92 13.22 14.25
CA SER A 669 -1.01 12.15 14.67
C SER A 669 -1.48 11.45 15.96
N GLY A 670 -0.79 10.37 16.36
CA GLY A 670 -0.98 9.69 17.63
C GLY A 670 -2.41 9.17 17.90
N GLU A 671 -2.83 9.24 19.16
CA GLU A 671 -4.17 8.84 19.61
C GLU A 671 -5.28 9.72 18.98
N GLY A 672 -5.03 11.03 18.88
CA GLY A 672 -5.95 12.00 18.27
C GLY A 672 -6.30 11.63 16.83
N TYR A 673 -5.34 11.14 16.05
CA TYR A 673 -5.58 10.63 14.70
C TYR A 673 -6.52 9.42 14.66
N ALA A 674 -6.34 8.48 15.59
CA ALA A 674 -7.22 7.31 15.70
C ALA A 674 -8.63 7.71 16.13
N ALA A 675 -8.76 8.61 17.10
CA ALA A 675 -10.04 9.09 17.61
C ALA A 675 -10.78 9.93 16.56
N MET A 676 -10.09 10.80 15.83
CA MET A 676 -10.65 11.58 14.72
C MET A 676 -11.13 10.67 13.57
N ARG A 677 -10.34 9.65 13.20
CA ARG A 677 -10.76 8.63 12.22
C ARG A 677 -12.06 7.95 12.64
N ASP A 678 -12.17 7.56 13.90
CA ASP A 678 -13.34 6.86 14.41
C ASP A 678 -14.56 7.81 14.49
N ALA A 679 -14.35 9.09 14.79
CA ALA A 679 -15.41 10.12 14.83
C ALA A 679 -15.99 10.40 13.44
N LEU A 680 -15.12 10.47 12.44
CA LEU A 680 -15.52 10.62 11.05
C LEU A 680 -16.30 9.36 10.57
N ARG A 681 -15.91 8.16 11.01
CA ARG A 681 -16.64 6.94 10.70
C ARG A 681 -17.99 6.84 11.40
N SER A 682 -18.14 7.42 12.59
CA SER A 682 -19.42 7.47 13.31
C SER A 682 -20.34 8.63 12.87
N GLY A 683 -19.97 9.36 11.82
CA GLY A 683 -20.79 10.39 11.20
C GLY A 683 -20.70 11.78 11.83
N HIS A 684 -19.73 12.06 12.70
CA HIS A 684 -19.58 13.41 13.24
C HIS A 684 -19.20 14.39 12.11
N SER A 685 -19.93 15.50 12.03
CA SER A 685 -19.79 16.57 11.03
C SER A 685 -19.17 17.84 11.61
N VAL A 686 -19.11 17.95 12.94
CA VAL A 686 -18.46 19.03 13.65
C VAL A 686 -17.58 18.42 14.73
N VAL A 687 -16.30 18.80 14.77
CA VAL A 687 -15.33 18.37 15.80
C VAL A 687 -14.42 19.56 16.12
N LEU A 688 -14.12 19.77 17.40
CA LEU A 688 -13.18 20.80 17.86
C LEU A 688 -11.91 20.15 18.41
N TRP A 689 -10.75 20.76 18.20
CA TRP A 689 -9.53 20.33 18.87
C TRP A 689 -8.52 21.46 19.07
N ARG A 690 -7.55 21.19 19.94
CA ARG A 690 -6.40 22.06 20.22
C ARG A 690 -5.22 21.65 19.33
N ARG A 691 -4.48 22.60 18.76
CA ARG A 691 -3.32 22.27 17.89
C ARG A 691 -1.95 22.36 18.56
N ASP A 692 -1.82 23.19 19.59
CA ASP A 692 -0.56 23.43 20.29
C ASP A 692 -0.25 22.33 21.32
N GLN A 693 1.04 22.17 21.60
CA GLN A 693 1.51 21.34 22.70
C GLN A 693 1.17 22.01 24.02
N HIS A 694 0.89 21.20 25.05
CA HIS A 694 0.46 21.70 26.35
C HIS A 694 0.72 20.72 27.48
N ASP A 695 0.73 21.24 28.70
CA ASP A 695 0.74 20.44 29.91
C ASP A 695 -0.65 19.83 30.15
N HIS A 696 -0.69 18.54 30.46
CA HIS A 696 -1.96 17.81 30.64
C HIS A 696 -2.85 18.37 31.76
N GLY A 697 -2.30 19.19 32.68
CA GLY A 697 -3.10 19.93 33.67
C GLY A 697 -4.08 20.94 33.05
N GLU A 698 -3.82 21.41 31.82
CA GLU A 698 -4.68 22.37 31.12
C GLU A 698 -5.85 21.73 30.37
N CYS A 699 -5.90 20.39 30.24
CA CYS A 699 -6.93 19.71 29.47
C CYS A 699 -8.34 20.06 29.96
N GLY A 700 -8.54 20.08 31.28
CA GLY A 700 -9.83 20.41 31.90
C GLY A 700 -10.30 21.83 31.59
N ASP A 701 -9.39 22.81 31.61
CA ASP A 701 -9.67 24.20 31.26
C ASP A 701 -10.07 24.33 29.78
N PHE A 702 -9.33 23.68 28.89
CA PHE A 702 -9.64 23.68 27.46
C PHE A 702 -11.03 23.09 27.18
N HIS A 703 -11.38 21.97 27.84
CA HIS A 703 -12.71 21.37 27.66
C HIS A 703 -13.83 22.26 28.21
N ARG A 704 -13.62 22.98 29.32
CA ARG A 704 -14.59 23.98 29.82
C ARG A 704 -14.75 25.15 28.85
N GLN A 705 -13.65 25.67 28.32
CA GLN A 705 -13.65 26.72 27.29
C GLN A 705 -14.43 26.27 26.05
N ALA A 706 -14.19 25.05 25.57
CA ALA A 706 -14.90 24.50 24.42
C ALA A 706 -16.40 24.31 24.72
N ALA A 707 -16.77 23.85 25.91
CA ALA A 707 -18.18 23.73 26.31
C ALA A 707 -18.88 25.10 26.34
N ALA A 708 -18.23 26.13 26.88
CA ALA A 708 -18.76 27.50 26.88
C ALA A 708 -18.92 28.04 25.45
N LEU A 709 -17.94 27.81 24.57
CA LEU A 709 -18.01 28.20 23.17
C LEU A 709 -19.17 27.52 22.43
N LEU A 710 -19.37 26.21 22.65
CA LEU A 710 -20.49 25.46 22.06
C LEU A 710 -21.84 25.95 22.59
N GLY A 711 -21.91 26.29 23.88
CA GLY A 711 -23.10 26.89 24.49
C GLY A 711 -23.46 28.25 23.91
N LEU A 712 -22.47 29.11 23.67
CA LEU A 712 -22.65 30.41 23.00
C LEU A 712 -23.10 30.26 21.55
N ALA A 713 -22.53 29.30 20.82
CA ALA A 713 -22.90 29.05 19.42
C ALA A 713 -24.33 28.50 19.26
N GLY A 714 -24.77 27.66 20.20
CA GLY A 714 -26.13 27.08 20.24
C GLY A 714 -26.40 26.02 19.16
N HIS A 715 -26.03 26.26 17.91
CA HIS A 715 -26.16 25.36 16.77
C HIS A 715 -24.97 25.50 15.80
N ALA A 716 -24.84 24.55 14.86
CA ALA A 716 -23.70 24.48 13.94
C ALA A 716 -23.47 25.79 13.16
N ASP A 717 -24.52 26.36 12.56
CA ASP A 717 -24.40 27.59 11.76
C ASP A 717 -23.96 28.82 12.61
N GLY A 718 -24.10 28.77 13.94
CA GLY A 718 -23.69 29.81 14.88
C GLY A 718 -22.25 29.71 15.37
N LEU A 719 -21.49 28.68 14.96
CA LEU A 719 -20.12 28.43 15.48
C LEU A 719 -19.09 29.45 15.02
N HIS A 720 -19.24 30.02 13.82
CA HIS A 720 -18.18 30.79 13.18
C HIS A 720 -17.81 32.06 13.95
N GLY A 721 -18.81 32.80 14.45
CA GLY A 721 -18.60 34.02 15.25
C GLY A 721 -17.82 33.76 16.55
N PRO A 722 -18.32 32.92 17.46
CA PRO A 722 -17.64 32.58 18.71
C PRO A 722 -16.23 32.02 18.52
N ILE A 723 -15.97 31.27 17.45
CA ILE A 723 -14.62 30.78 17.12
C ILE A 723 -13.70 31.94 16.71
N ARG A 724 -14.17 32.84 15.86
CA ARG A 724 -13.40 34.03 15.45
C ARG A 724 -13.09 34.92 16.66
N ASP A 725 -14.07 35.19 17.50
CA ASP A 725 -13.89 36.02 18.71
C ASP A 725 -12.93 35.37 19.70
N LEU A 726 -12.96 34.04 19.83
CA LEU A 726 -11.97 33.31 20.62
C LEU A 726 -10.57 33.44 20.00
N ARG A 727 -10.41 33.30 18.68
CA ARG A 727 -9.12 33.48 18.00
C ARG A 727 -8.54 34.88 18.18
N ILE A 728 -9.37 35.92 18.13
CA ILE A 728 -8.96 37.30 18.39
C ILE A 728 -8.45 37.45 19.83
N ARG A 729 -9.18 36.91 20.81
CA ARG A 729 -8.73 36.95 22.23
C ARG A 729 -7.49 36.10 22.52
N LEU A 730 -7.22 35.10 21.68
CA LEU A 730 -6.02 34.26 21.74
C LEU A 730 -4.83 34.86 20.95
N ALA A 731 -5.01 36.01 20.28
CA ALA A 731 -3.97 36.63 19.46
C ALA A 731 -2.75 37.04 20.29
N ASP A 732 -2.99 37.60 21.48
CA ASP A 732 -1.96 37.91 22.47
C ASP A 732 -1.92 36.81 23.55
N PRO A 733 -0.86 35.99 23.61
CA PRO A 733 -0.74 34.90 24.57
C PRO A 733 -0.80 35.35 26.04
N ASP A 734 -0.31 36.54 26.36
CA ASP A 734 -0.22 37.00 27.75
C ASP A 734 -1.57 37.47 28.26
N THR A 735 -2.28 38.29 27.48
CA THR A 735 -3.69 38.64 27.74
C THR A 735 -4.57 37.39 27.77
N ALA A 736 -4.39 36.44 26.84
CA ALA A 736 -5.14 35.19 26.81
C ALA A 736 -4.95 34.38 28.10
N ARG A 737 -3.70 34.23 28.57
CA ARG A 737 -3.39 33.52 29.83
C ARG A 737 -4.03 34.20 31.03
N ALA A 738 -3.96 35.53 31.11
CA ALA A 738 -4.57 36.33 32.17
C ALA A 738 -6.09 36.16 32.24
N HIS A 739 -6.76 35.99 31.09
CA HIS A 739 -8.19 35.70 31.00
C HIS A 739 -8.54 34.21 31.12
N GLY A 740 -7.57 33.34 31.44
CA GLY A 740 -7.81 31.91 31.59
C GLY A 740 -8.08 31.17 30.28
N LEU A 741 -7.83 31.80 29.13
CA LEU A 741 -8.00 31.17 27.82
C LEU A 741 -6.82 30.23 27.52
N ARG A 742 -7.11 29.10 26.85
CA ARG A 742 -6.14 28.05 26.57
C ARG A 742 -6.23 27.56 25.13
N GLY A 743 -5.06 27.39 24.53
CA GLY A 743 -4.85 26.61 23.32
C GLY A 743 -5.32 27.23 22.02
N LYS A 744 -4.64 26.89 20.93
CA LYS A 744 -5.02 27.28 19.56
C LYS A 744 -6.09 26.33 19.04
N ILE A 745 -7.30 26.84 18.81
CA ILE A 745 -8.48 26.03 18.45
C ILE A 745 -8.63 25.85 16.94
N ALA A 746 -8.95 24.62 16.53
CA ALA A 746 -9.33 24.27 15.18
C ALA A 746 -10.71 23.60 15.14
N VAL A 747 -11.39 23.74 14.01
CA VAL A 747 -12.75 23.24 13.80
C VAL A 747 -12.84 22.48 12.48
N LEU A 748 -13.36 21.26 12.58
CA LEU A 748 -13.84 20.51 11.44
C LEU A 748 -15.31 20.86 11.28
N PHE A 749 -15.71 21.27 10.08
CA PHE A 749 -17.08 21.64 9.77
C PHE A 749 -17.46 21.09 8.41
N ASP A 750 -18.23 20.00 8.39
CA ASP A 750 -18.39 19.13 7.22
C ASP A 750 -19.86 18.74 6.98
N PRO A 751 -20.72 19.67 6.51
CA PRO A 751 -22.08 19.40 6.05
C PRO A 751 -22.17 18.32 4.95
N PRO A 752 -23.07 17.32 5.08
CA PRO A 752 -23.29 16.27 4.08
C PRO A 752 -24.13 16.72 2.87
N ASP A 753 -24.86 17.83 2.96
CA ASP A 753 -25.82 18.27 1.94
C ASP A 753 -25.18 19.13 0.81
N ARG A 754 -23.85 19.15 0.75
CA ARG A 754 -23.09 19.91 -0.26
C ARG A 754 -22.95 19.13 -1.56
N SER A 755 -22.80 19.83 -2.68
CA SER A 755 -22.35 19.19 -3.91
C SER A 755 -20.88 18.74 -3.76
N PRO A 756 -20.46 17.61 -4.35
CA PRO A 756 -19.05 17.28 -4.48
C PRO A 756 -18.37 18.35 -5.36
N TYR A 757 -17.33 19.01 -4.86
CA TYR A 757 -16.55 20.00 -5.64
C TYR A 757 -15.16 19.49 -5.97
N GLY A 758 -14.55 19.97 -7.05
CA GLY A 758 -13.12 19.75 -7.31
C GLY A 758 -12.71 18.28 -7.37
N THR A 759 -13.57 17.40 -7.89
CA THR A 759 -13.22 16.00 -8.21
C THR A 759 -12.40 15.88 -9.50
N GLU A 760 -12.29 16.97 -10.25
CA GLU A 760 -11.45 17.08 -11.44
C GLU A 760 -9.96 17.00 -11.06
N SER A 761 -9.10 16.56 -11.99
CA SER A 761 -7.65 16.59 -11.78
C SER A 761 -7.20 18.00 -11.42
N MET A 762 -6.27 18.15 -10.46
CA MET A 762 -5.86 19.45 -9.90
C MET A 762 -4.89 20.17 -10.85
N ARG A 763 -5.33 20.37 -12.09
CA ARG A 763 -4.60 21.08 -13.12
C ARG A 763 -4.78 22.59 -12.93
N PRO A 764 -3.73 23.39 -13.15
CA PRO A 764 -3.90 24.82 -13.32
C PRO A 764 -4.81 25.08 -14.55
N PRO A 765 -5.60 26.17 -14.55
CA PRO A 765 -6.36 26.56 -15.73
C PRO A 765 -5.40 26.73 -16.92
N PRO A 766 -5.80 26.36 -18.16
CA PRO A 766 -5.00 26.68 -19.33
C PRO A 766 -4.82 28.21 -19.37
N LEU A 767 -3.56 28.66 -19.46
CA LEU A 767 -3.24 30.07 -19.63
C LEU A 767 -4.10 30.62 -20.77
N ALA A 768 -4.94 31.61 -20.47
CA ALA A 768 -5.68 32.32 -21.49
C ALA A 768 -4.68 32.85 -22.51
N ALA A 769 -4.84 32.46 -23.78
CA ALA A 769 -4.05 33.06 -24.85
C ALA A 769 -4.24 34.58 -24.79
N PRO A 770 -3.19 35.39 -24.96
CA PRO A 770 -3.35 36.84 -25.03
C PRO A 770 -4.36 37.15 -26.14
N GLY A 771 -5.46 37.80 -25.77
CA GLY A 771 -6.54 38.14 -26.68
C GLY A 771 -6.04 39.00 -27.84
N GLY A 772 -6.51 38.66 -29.05
CA GLY A 772 -6.38 39.50 -30.24
C GLY A 772 -7.42 40.61 -30.30
#